data_AF-A0A2N3VHS9-F1
#
_entry.id   AF-A0A2N3VHS9-F1
#
_cell.length_a   1.000
_cell.length_b   1.000
_cell.length_c   1.000
_cell.angle_alpha   90.00
_cell.angle_beta   90.00
_cell.angle_gamma   90.00
#
_symmetry.space_group_name_H-M   'P 1'
#
loop_
_entity.id
_entity.type
_entity.pdbx_description
1 polymer ?
#
loop_
_entity_poly.entity_id
_entity_poly.type
_entity_poly.pdbx_seq_one_letter_code
_entity_poly.pdbx_strand_id
1 'polypeptide(L)'
;MVDQRTSMRIRSALLSGRAVLVTGAGFSKGAMDINGDELPLGRELAEQIWPIAFGTDPFEDSSSLGEVFRLANRKAGGLLKQHLDLVFTVDRNKLPDRYTEWLQLPWHRIYTLNIDDLDVAISETRPTFRPLKIFSAATSTPGQVNQGQLAVVHLNGRLPDFPELTFDPPAYGERTSRQDAWYQEFVSDIVTRPTVFVGTVLEEPPFWHYLTQRGVKGSVSETRPKSWLVSKRLPAARKALLAEYNIDLVEAYESDFYDDIIAPHLPELNAAAKGLAEVSISESEDYILDVAGEVSNASGGDADFLLGREPIWGDVTRGYAAEFDWDRELIENLRNASEGSWIVHGDPGSGKTTSLMRIAAVLAADGNRVCWVTRNTAKPPIQMANDVAKKNPDYVFIDNIERFSDSAVAIINHLTRLLDSSVIVAGIRTRRMHGLSLSTALPSAAYVRTPDLSDPDAIALVKQLDAGNRLGALQTMNAVDRVKAITHRAGRQLLVALIEATSGREFHNKIADECSSLDGLELAAYGVVCCAQAADNQYLTRDDILLAINEANNPGIAAISRLVSGRTIVDVNGQLRARHYVIAESSVKYFRDEGSLRLWMEHLIFLFALRYDPNHMTRGRYGRLLIRFLNHDFLRENLGDSSSVQTLYGSLENVLKHEFHYWLQRGSFEINVGDLAKAETFLRQAEAMQDDDFKFETAWGYLRLKQALCDPHQGWFSSTRRGGNRSP
;
A
#
# COMPACT_ATOMS: atom_id res chain seq x y z
N MET A 1 -25.32 32.42 -3.56
CA MET A 1 -25.04 31.83 -4.89
C MET A 1 -23.55 31.58 -4.98
N VAL A 2 -23.17 30.32 -5.11
CA VAL A 2 -21.76 29.91 -5.27
C VAL A 2 -21.29 30.30 -6.67
N ASP A 3 -20.07 30.83 -6.78
CA ASP A 3 -19.47 31.18 -8.07
C ASP A 3 -19.43 29.96 -9.02
N GLN A 4 -19.81 30.17 -10.30
CA GLN A 4 -19.88 29.09 -11.30
C GLN A 4 -18.56 28.35 -11.47
N ARG A 5 -17.43 29.06 -11.38
CA ARG A 5 -16.10 28.45 -11.49
C ARG A 5 -15.81 27.52 -10.31
N THR A 6 -16.22 27.89 -9.11
CA THR A 6 -16.08 27.07 -7.91
C THR A 6 -16.92 25.80 -8.02
N SER A 7 -18.19 25.92 -8.45
CA SER A 7 -19.07 24.76 -8.69
C SER A 7 -18.48 23.79 -9.72
N MET A 8 -17.97 24.29 -10.86
CA MET A 8 -17.30 23.46 -11.87
C MET A 8 -16.07 22.72 -11.33
N ARG A 9 -15.26 23.37 -10.48
CA ARG A 9 -14.06 22.75 -9.89
C ARG A 9 -14.42 21.67 -8.88
N ILE A 10 -15.43 21.89 -8.03
CA ILE A 10 -15.94 20.89 -7.09
C ILE A 10 -16.46 19.68 -7.87
N ARG A 11 -17.31 19.90 -8.87
CA ARG A 11 -17.82 18.82 -9.74
C ARG A 11 -16.68 18.03 -10.40
N SER A 12 -15.70 18.71 -10.99
CA SER A 12 -14.55 18.04 -11.60
C SER A 12 -13.73 17.22 -10.59
N ALA A 13 -13.59 17.68 -9.35
CA ALA A 13 -12.91 16.95 -8.29
C ALA A 13 -13.68 15.69 -7.87
N LEU A 14 -15.01 15.78 -7.76
CA LEU A 14 -15.88 14.63 -7.47
C LEU A 14 -15.80 13.60 -8.60
N LEU A 15 -16.02 14.02 -9.85
CA LEU A 15 -16.00 13.13 -11.02
C LEU A 15 -14.67 12.40 -11.21
N SER A 16 -13.57 12.94 -10.69
CA SER A 16 -12.28 12.26 -10.76
C SER A 16 -12.16 11.05 -9.81
N GLY A 17 -13.10 10.83 -8.90
CA GLY A 17 -13.05 9.72 -7.94
C GLY A 17 -11.99 9.88 -6.83
N ARG A 18 -11.30 11.03 -6.77
CA ARG A 18 -10.16 11.26 -5.88
C ARG A 18 -10.50 12.18 -4.72
N ALA A 19 -11.66 12.82 -4.72
CA ALA A 19 -12.04 13.76 -3.69
C ALA A 19 -12.25 13.06 -2.33
N VAL A 20 -11.92 13.75 -1.25
CA VAL A 20 -12.14 13.31 0.12
C VAL A 20 -13.26 14.16 0.73
N LEU A 21 -14.20 13.52 1.41
CA LEU A 21 -15.23 14.21 2.21
C LEU A 21 -14.80 14.23 3.68
N VAL A 22 -14.92 15.38 4.32
CA VAL A 22 -14.71 15.53 5.77
C VAL A 22 -15.95 16.16 6.38
N THR A 23 -16.63 15.45 7.28
CA THR A 23 -17.89 15.91 7.90
C THR A 23 -17.70 16.28 9.37
N GLY A 24 -18.41 17.33 9.80
CA GLY A 24 -18.60 17.68 11.21
C GLY A 24 -20.08 17.73 11.60
N ALA A 25 -20.38 18.18 12.82
CA ALA A 25 -21.73 18.07 13.39
C ALA A 25 -22.79 18.81 12.55
N GLY A 26 -22.40 19.88 11.86
CA GLY A 26 -23.28 20.62 10.96
C GLY A 26 -23.69 19.86 9.71
N PHE A 27 -23.02 18.75 9.37
CA PHE A 27 -23.42 17.86 8.27
C PHE A 27 -24.66 17.07 8.69
N SER A 28 -24.61 16.41 9.85
CA SER A 28 -25.68 15.57 10.39
C SER A 28 -26.83 16.36 11.05
N LYS A 29 -26.73 17.69 11.17
CA LYS A 29 -27.73 18.53 11.87
C LYS A 29 -29.17 18.33 11.37
N GLY A 30 -29.36 18.11 10.07
CA GLY A 30 -30.68 17.91 9.49
C GLY A 30 -31.18 16.46 9.55
N ALA A 31 -30.46 15.55 10.21
CA ALA A 31 -30.95 14.21 10.55
C ALA A 31 -31.73 14.26 11.87
N MET A 32 -32.64 13.30 12.06
CA MET A 32 -33.48 13.20 13.25
C MET A 32 -33.02 12.05 14.13
N ASP A 33 -32.98 12.26 15.43
CA ASP A 33 -32.76 11.21 16.43
C ASP A 33 -34.02 10.33 16.59
N ILE A 34 -33.93 9.28 17.42
CA ILE A 34 -35.05 8.37 17.73
C ILE A 34 -36.22 9.04 18.47
N ASN A 35 -36.03 10.25 19.02
CA ASN A 35 -37.09 11.06 19.64
C ASN A 35 -37.78 11.98 18.61
N GLY A 36 -37.20 12.12 17.42
CA GLY A 36 -37.68 12.99 16.36
C GLY A 36 -37.15 14.43 16.44
N ASP A 37 -36.11 14.66 17.24
CA ASP A 37 -35.41 15.93 17.35
C ASP A 37 -34.18 15.95 16.43
N GLU A 38 -33.75 17.15 16.02
CA GLU A 38 -32.52 17.31 15.23
C GLU A 38 -31.28 16.98 16.06
N LEU A 39 -30.27 16.36 15.44
CA LEU A 39 -29.01 16.04 16.11
C LEU A 39 -28.34 17.33 16.67
N PRO A 40 -27.79 17.29 17.90
CA PRO A 40 -27.24 18.47 18.53
C PRO A 40 -25.90 18.89 17.91
N LEU A 41 -25.69 20.20 17.75
CA LEU A 41 -24.36 20.77 17.49
C LEU A 41 -23.51 20.76 18.76
N GLY A 42 -22.19 20.97 18.64
CA GLY A 42 -21.28 20.89 19.78
C GLY A 42 -21.64 21.80 20.97
N ARG A 43 -22.15 23.01 20.71
CA ARG A 43 -22.65 23.91 21.77
C ARG A 43 -23.94 23.38 22.41
N GLU A 44 -24.90 22.95 21.60
CA GLU A 44 -26.18 22.41 22.06
C GLU A 44 -25.95 21.15 22.93
N LEU A 45 -25.01 20.29 22.52
CA LEU A 45 -24.61 19.13 23.31
C LEU A 45 -23.99 19.55 24.65
N ALA A 46 -23.11 20.56 24.67
CA ALA A 46 -22.49 21.07 25.90
C ALA A 46 -23.55 21.57 26.89
N GLU A 47 -24.57 22.29 26.39
CA GLU A 47 -25.72 22.76 27.18
C GLU A 47 -26.54 21.57 27.72
N GLN A 48 -26.80 20.55 26.90
CA GLN A 48 -27.56 19.36 27.30
C GLN A 48 -26.87 18.51 28.38
N ILE A 49 -25.54 18.33 28.30
CA ILE A 49 -24.78 17.50 29.25
C ILE A 49 -24.27 18.29 30.46
N TRP A 50 -24.41 19.62 30.45
CA TRP A 50 -24.02 20.49 31.56
C TRP A 50 -24.60 20.05 32.92
N PRO A 51 -25.89 19.69 33.03
CA PRO A 51 -26.45 19.24 34.31
C PRO A 51 -25.81 17.95 34.84
N ILE A 52 -25.26 17.11 33.96
CA ILE A 52 -24.54 15.89 34.36
C ILE A 52 -23.24 16.28 35.08
N ALA A 53 -22.53 17.30 34.60
CA ALA A 53 -21.28 17.79 35.18
C ALA A 53 -21.51 18.69 36.41
N PHE A 54 -22.47 19.62 36.34
CA PHE A 54 -22.61 20.73 37.30
C PHE A 54 -23.95 20.77 38.04
N GLY A 55 -24.89 19.87 37.74
CA GLY A 55 -26.18 19.82 38.42
C GLY A 55 -27.09 20.97 37.98
N THR A 56 -27.46 21.84 38.91
CA THR A 56 -28.40 22.96 38.66
C THR A 56 -27.71 24.30 38.39
N ASP A 57 -26.39 24.32 38.33
CA ASP A 57 -25.63 25.53 38.02
C ASP A 57 -25.98 26.04 36.61
N PRO A 58 -26.04 27.36 36.38
CA PRO A 58 -26.35 27.91 35.07
C PRO A 58 -25.26 27.57 34.05
N PHE A 59 -25.64 27.37 32.79
CA PHE A 59 -24.68 27.12 31.71
C PHE A 59 -23.79 28.35 31.46
N GLU A 60 -22.48 28.15 31.43
CA GLU A 60 -21.51 29.20 31.12
C GLU A 60 -21.09 29.14 29.65
N ASP A 61 -21.47 30.16 28.87
CA ASP A 61 -21.24 30.25 27.41
C ASP A 61 -19.76 30.14 26.98
N SER A 62 -18.82 30.42 27.88
CA SER A 62 -17.38 30.30 27.63
C SER A 62 -16.84 28.88 27.77
N SER A 63 -17.64 27.93 28.24
CA SER A 63 -17.22 26.56 28.50
C SER A 63 -17.08 25.77 27.20
N SER A 64 -15.95 25.08 27.03
CA SER A 64 -15.77 24.20 25.87
C SER A 64 -16.50 22.87 26.05
N LEU A 65 -17.03 22.32 24.96
CA LEU A 65 -17.66 20.99 24.96
C LEU A 65 -16.74 19.93 25.60
N GLY A 66 -15.45 19.96 25.28
CA GLY A 66 -14.48 18.98 25.79
C GLY A 66 -14.31 19.00 27.30
N GLU A 67 -14.33 20.18 27.92
CA GLU A 67 -14.26 20.32 29.38
C GLU A 67 -15.53 19.80 30.06
N VAL A 68 -16.69 20.20 29.55
CA VAL A 68 -17.99 19.75 30.09
C VAL A 68 -18.13 18.23 29.94
N PHE A 69 -17.77 17.67 28.78
CA PHE A 69 -17.79 16.23 28.51
C PHE A 69 -16.91 15.46 29.50
N ARG A 70 -15.66 15.91 29.71
CA ARG A 70 -14.73 15.26 30.64
C ARG A 70 -15.27 15.22 32.07
N LEU A 71 -15.85 16.34 32.52
CA LEU A 71 -16.40 16.46 33.86
C LEU A 71 -17.69 15.64 34.02
N ALA A 72 -18.57 15.65 33.02
CA ALA A 72 -19.78 14.82 32.98
C ALA A 72 -19.41 13.33 33.04
N ASN A 73 -18.42 12.89 32.26
CA ASN A 73 -17.99 11.50 32.23
C ASN A 73 -17.43 11.05 33.59
N ARG A 74 -16.60 11.89 34.23
CA ARG A 74 -16.06 11.62 35.57
C ARG A 74 -17.13 11.54 36.65
N LYS A 75 -18.17 12.38 36.56
CA LYS A 75 -19.21 12.48 37.59
C LYS A 75 -20.28 11.40 37.43
N ALA A 76 -20.73 11.14 36.21
CA ALA A 76 -21.76 10.15 35.92
C ALA A 76 -21.69 9.62 34.48
N GLY A 77 -20.58 8.94 34.12
CA GLY A 77 -20.37 8.38 32.77
C GLY A 77 -21.48 7.47 32.24
N GLY A 78 -22.19 6.74 33.11
CA GLY A 78 -23.34 5.93 32.70
C GLY A 78 -24.53 6.76 32.21
N LEU A 79 -24.84 7.87 32.89
CA LEU A 79 -25.89 8.81 32.45
C LEU A 79 -25.48 9.55 31.19
N LEU A 80 -24.20 9.94 31.10
CA LEU A 80 -23.66 10.55 29.88
C LEU A 80 -23.80 9.59 28.69
N LYS A 81 -23.44 8.32 28.84
CA LYS A 81 -23.61 7.31 27.78
C LYS A 81 -25.07 7.19 27.33
N GLN A 82 -26.01 7.08 28.27
CA GLN A 82 -27.44 7.01 27.95
C GLN A 82 -27.92 8.26 27.19
N HIS A 83 -27.46 9.44 27.60
CA HIS A 83 -27.79 10.69 26.89
C HIS A 83 -27.24 10.70 25.47
N LEU A 84 -25.97 10.31 25.28
CA LEU A 84 -25.35 10.21 23.95
C LEU A 84 -26.07 9.20 23.06
N ASP A 85 -26.43 8.03 23.59
CA ASP A 85 -27.18 7.00 22.86
C ASP A 85 -28.54 7.54 22.38
N LEU A 86 -29.21 8.37 23.18
CA LEU A 86 -30.49 8.98 22.80
C LEU A 86 -30.34 10.00 21.67
N VAL A 87 -29.37 10.92 21.77
CA VAL A 87 -29.28 12.07 20.85
C VAL A 87 -28.47 11.81 19.58
N PHE A 88 -27.68 10.73 19.55
CA PHE A 88 -26.82 10.40 18.41
C PHE A 88 -27.21 9.10 17.68
N THR A 89 -28.28 8.43 18.11
CA THR A 89 -28.91 7.35 17.33
C THR A 89 -29.94 7.94 16.38
N VAL A 90 -29.69 7.84 15.09
CA VAL A 90 -30.55 8.38 14.03
C VAL A 90 -31.81 7.53 13.83
N ASP A 91 -32.97 8.14 13.64
CA ASP A 91 -34.20 7.43 13.28
C ASP A 91 -34.14 6.90 11.84
N ARG A 92 -34.03 5.58 11.70
CA ARG A 92 -33.96 4.84 10.43
C ARG A 92 -35.15 5.13 9.50
N ASN A 93 -36.31 5.49 10.05
CA ASN A 93 -37.53 5.75 9.27
C ASN A 93 -37.62 7.19 8.76
N LYS A 94 -36.83 8.11 9.31
CA LYS A 94 -36.85 9.53 8.97
C LYS A 94 -35.58 10.01 8.28
N LEU A 95 -34.74 9.09 7.79
CA LEU A 95 -33.51 9.39 7.06
C LEU A 95 -33.79 10.20 5.78
N PRO A 96 -33.32 11.45 5.68
CA PRO A 96 -33.40 12.23 4.44
C PRO A 96 -32.60 11.58 3.31
N ASP A 97 -33.20 11.49 2.12
CA ASP A 97 -32.57 10.85 0.95
C ASP A 97 -31.23 11.49 0.57
N ARG A 98 -31.08 12.81 0.77
CA ARG A 98 -29.84 13.54 0.46
C ARG A 98 -28.59 12.97 1.13
N TYR A 99 -28.70 12.43 2.35
CA TYR A 99 -27.54 11.84 3.04
C TYR A 99 -27.11 10.53 2.39
N THR A 100 -28.08 9.74 1.93
CA THR A 100 -27.81 8.53 1.15
C THR A 100 -27.12 8.89 -0.17
N GLU A 101 -27.57 9.96 -0.82
CA GLU A 101 -26.99 10.46 -2.07
C GLU A 101 -25.56 10.98 -1.85
N TRP A 102 -25.31 11.76 -0.78
CA TRP A 102 -23.98 12.21 -0.37
C TRP A 102 -22.98 11.07 -0.18
N LEU A 103 -23.36 10.04 0.58
CA LEU A 103 -22.48 8.91 0.88
C LEU A 103 -22.29 7.96 -0.31
N GLN A 104 -22.99 8.17 -1.43
CA GLN A 104 -22.83 7.39 -2.66
C GLN A 104 -22.06 8.12 -3.76
N LEU A 105 -21.72 9.40 -3.56
CA LEU A 105 -20.88 10.14 -4.50
C LEU A 105 -19.51 9.46 -4.66
N PRO A 106 -18.78 9.75 -5.77
CA PRO A 106 -17.48 9.16 -6.09
C PRO A 106 -16.33 9.64 -5.18
N TRP A 107 -16.46 9.41 -3.87
CA TRP A 107 -15.44 9.71 -2.88
C TRP A 107 -14.31 8.69 -2.92
N HIS A 108 -13.09 9.17 -2.73
CA HIS A 108 -11.97 8.31 -2.37
C HIS A 108 -12.21 7.68 -1.00
N ARG A 109 -12.54 8.53 -0.02
CA ARG A 109 -12.79 8.18 1.39
C ARG A 109 -13.61 9.27 2.07
N ILE A 110 -14.33 8.89 3.11
CA ILE A 110 -15.07 9.80 3.99
C ILE A 110 -14.43 9.77 5.38
N TYR A 111 -14.13 10.94 5.91
CA TYR A 111 -13.73 11.12 7.30
C TYR A 111 -14.81 11.90 8.03
N THR A 112 -15.15 11.49 9.25
CA THR A 112 -16.11 12.21 10.07
C THR A 112 -15.52 12.51 11.45
N LEU A 113 -15.79 13.71 11.91
CA LEU A 113 -15.49 14.17 13.27
C LEU A 113 -16.63 13.83 14.24
N ASN A 114 -17.76 13.36 13.70
CA ASN A 114 -18.96 13.06 14.45
C ASN A 114 -18.88 11.67 15.07
N ILE A 115 -19.68 11.47 16.12
CA ILE A 115 -19.91 10.17 16.75
C ILE A 115 -21.30 9.60 16.46
N ASP A 116 -22.15 10.36 15.76
CA ASP A 116 -23.48 9.90 15.34
C ASP A 116 -23.41 8.68 14.43
N ASP A 117 -24.51 7.93 14.36
CA ASP A 117 -24.60 6.68 13.61
C ASP A 117 -25.32 6.84 12.26
N LEU A 118 -25.33 8.04 11.68
CA LEU A 118 -26.01 8.35 10.41
C LEU A 118 -25.56 7.43 9.26
N ASP A 119 -24.27 7.20 9.15
CA ASP A 119 -23.66 6.35 8.14
C ASP A 119 -23.99 4.86 8.36
N VAL A 120 -24.04 4.41 9.62
CA VAL A 120 -24.52 3.07 9.99
C VAL A 120 -25.99 2.91 9.62
N ALA A 121 -26.84 3.88 9.99
CA ALA A 121 -28.26 3.86 9.67
C ALA A 121 -28.52 3.78 8.16
N ILE A 122 -27.75 4.52 7.36
CA ILE A 122 -27.81 4.44 5.88
C ILE A 122 -27.32 3.09 5.39
N SER A 123 -26.20 2.59 5.91
CA SER A 123 -25.65 1.28 5.52
C SER A 123 -26.60 0.11 5.80
N GLU A 124 -27.42 0.20 6.84
CA GLU A 124 -28.37 -0.85 7.23
C GLU A 124 -29.69 -0.79 6.45
N THR A 125 -30.11 0.40 6.02
CA THR A 125 -31.48 0.62 5.52
C THR A 125 -31.57 0.97 4.04
N ARG A 126 -30.47 1.44 3.42
CA ARG A 126 -30.49 1.96 2.05
C ARG A 126 -29.50 1.21 1.16
N PRO A 127 -29.88 0.86 -0.08
CA PRO A 127 -28.94 0.30 -1.04
C PRO A 127 -27.94 1.37 -1.49
N THR A 128 -26.66 1.01 -1.52
CA THR A 128 -25.55 1.88 -1.95
C THR A 128 -24.78 1.23 -3.11
N PHE A 129 -24.30 2.05 -4.07
CA PHE A 129 -23.50 1.51 -5.19
C PHE A 129 -22.19 0.87 -4.71
N ARG A 130 -21.55 1.49 -3.72
CA ARG A 130 -20.40 0.96 -3.00
C ARG A 130 -20.81 0.70 -1.56
N PRO A 131 -20.69 -0.55 -1.04
CA PRO A 131 -20.98 -0.83 0.35
C PRO A 131 -20.17 0.08 1.26
N LEU A 132 -20.85 0.73 2.21
CA LEU A 132 -20.20 1.53 3.24
C LEU A 132 -19.51 0.61 4.24
N LYS A 133 -18.27 0.95 4.60
CA LYS A 133 -17.54 0.27 5.65
C LYS A 133 -17.15 1.30 6.71
N ILE A 134 -17.82 1.24 7.85
CA ILE A 134 -17.63 2.16 8.96
C ILE A 134 -16.46 1.70 9.84
N PHE A 135 -15.51 2.59 10.06
CA PHE A 135 -14.30 2.40 10.85
C PHE A 135 -14.23 3.42 11.99
N SER A 136 -13.66 3.00 13.12
CA SER A 136 -13.25 3.89 14.19
C SER A 136 -11.74 4.03 14.20
N ALA A 137 -11.24 5.25 14.23
CA ALA A 137 -9.81 5.49 14.30
C ALA A 137 -9.16 4.92 15.58
N ALA A 138 -9.96 4.68 16.63
CA ALA A 138 -9.47 4.12 17.90
C ALA A 138 -9.27 2.60 17.86
N THR A 139 -10.05 1.87 17.05
CA THR A 139 -10.13 0.39 17.10
C THR A 139 -9.81 -0.30 15.78
N SER A 140 -9.45 0.45 14.75
CA SER A 140 -9.14 -0.08 13.42
C SER A 140 -7.87 0.52 12.84
N THR A 141 -7.37 -0.07 11.76
CA THR A 141 -6.21 0.44 11.02
C THR A 141 -6.56 0.68 9.54
N PRO A 142 -5.86 1.61 8.86
CA PRO A 142 -6.02 1.82 7.41
C PRO A 142 -5.90 0.54 6.57
N GLY A 143 -5.13 -0.44 7.03
CA GLY A 143 -4.95 -1.72 6.33
C GLY A 143 -6.20 -2.60 6.24
N GLN A 144 -7.22 -2.33 7.06
CA GLN A 144 -8.49 -3.08 7.04
C GLN A 144 -9.47 -2.61 5.96
N VAL A 145 -9.12 -1.55 5.20
CA VAL A 145 -9.93 -1.07 4.08
C VAL A 145 -9.80 -2.02 2.88
N ASN A 146 -10.92 -2.61 2.47
CA ASN A 146 -10.97 -3.48 1.30
C ASN A 146 -11.24 -2.69 0.02
N GLN A 147 -10.74 -3.22 -1.11
CA GLN A 147 -11.11 -2.72 -2.45
C GLN A 147 -12.62 -2.87 -2.68
N GLY A 148 -13.21 -1.92 -3.41
CA GLY A 148 -14.64 -1.91 -3.76
C GLY A 148 -15.59 -1.38 -2.69
N GLN A 149 -15.14 -1.21 -1.45
CA GLN A 149 -15.92 -0.59 -0.37
C GLN A 149 -15.62 0.91 -0.27
N LEU A 150 -16.58 1.71 0.22
CA LEU A 150 -16.32 3.09 0.60
C LEU A 150 -16.08 3.15 2.12
N ALA A 151 -14.86 3.51 2.51
CA ALA A 151 -14.51 3.66 3.91
C ALA A 151 -15.05 4.97 4.47
N VAL A 152 -15.79 4.86 5.58
CA VAL A 152 -16.21 5.98 6.43
C VAL A 152 -15.45 5.86 7.75
N VAL A 153 -14.61 6.85 8.06
CA VAL A 153 -13.67 6.79 9.18
C VAL A 153 -14.04 7.84 10.22
N HIS A 154 -14.46 7.38 11.40
CA HIS A 154 -14.70 8.27 12.54
C HIS A 154 -13.38 8.58 13.25
N LEU A 155 -12.88 9.78 13.03
CA LEU A 155 -11.60 10.23 13.60
C LEU A 155 -11.67 10.35 15.12
N ASN A 156 -12.79 10.80 15.68
CA ASN A 156 -12.97 10.98 17.12
C ASN A 156 -13.54 9.75 17.85
N GLY A 157 -13.62 8.61 17.16
CA GLY A 157 -14.30 7.40 17.64
C GLY A 157 -15.78 7.38 17.24
N ARG A 158 -16.46 6.26 17.50
CA ARG A 158 -17.89 6.06 17.23
C ARG A 158 -18.64 5.97 18.55
N LEU A 159 -19.94 6.24 18.54
CA LEU A 159 -20.80 6.08 19.74
C LEU A 159 -20.57 4.76 20.53
N PRO A 160 -20.43 3.57 19.91
CA PRO A 160 -20.16 2.33 20.63
C PRO A 160 -18.79 2.27 21.34
N ASP A 161 -17.83 3.10 20.93
CA ASP A 161 -16.48 3.12 21.47
C ASP A 161 -16.40 3.87 22.82
N PHE A 162 -17.51 4.46 23.32
CA PHE A 162 -17.55 5.11 24.63
C PHE A 162 -17.07 4.17 25.76
N PRO A 163 -16.18 4.63 26.68
CA PRO A 163 -15.75 6.01 26.89
C PRO A 163 -14.51 6.45 26.10
N GLU A 164 -13.99 5.64 25.18
CA GLU A 164 -12.76 5.88 24.41
C GLU A 164 -12.99 6.84 23.22
N LEU A 165 -13.70 7.95 23.46
CA LEU A 165 -13.96 8.99 22.49
C LEU A 165 -12.95 10.14 22.62
N THR A 166 -12.66 10.83 21.52
CA THR A 166 -11.77 12.00 21.53
C THR A 166 -12.59 13.29 21.55
N PHE A 167 -12.88 13.79 22.76
CA PHE A 167 -13.62 15.06 22.94
C PHE A 167 -12.89 16.08 23.81
N ASP A 168 -11.98 15.65 24.69
CA ASP A 168 -11.28 16.54 25.62
C ASP A 168 -9.87 16.94 25.15
N PRO A 169 -9.36 18.12 25.57
CA PRO A 169 -8.04 18.59 25.14
C PRO A 169 -6.87 17.62 25.47
N PRO A 170 -6.81 16.97 26.65
CA PRO A 170 -5.83 15.91 26.90
C PRO A 170 -5.89 14.75 25.90
N ALA A 171 -7.10 14.25 25.56
CA ALA A 171 -7.25 13.19 24.57
C ALA A 171 -6.73 13.62 23.18
N TYR A 172 -7.01 14.86 22.75
CA TYR A 172 -6.43 15.41 21.52
C TYR A 172 -4.90 15.53 21.58
N GLY A 173 -4.34 15.95 22.72
CA GLY A 173 -2.88 16.01 22.92
C GLY A 173 -2.23 14.63 22.87
N GLU A 174 -2.85 13.63 23.49
CA GLU A 174 -2.38 12.25 23.46
C GLU A 174 -2.38 11.68 22.03
N ARG A 175 -3.46 11.92 21.25
CA ARG A 175 -3.52 11.44 19.86
C ARG A 175 -2.59 12.18 18.91
N THR A 176 -2.25 13.44 19.19
CA THR A 176 -1.25 14.20 18.41
C THR A 176 0.18 13.76 18.74
N SER A 177 0.42 13.30 19.97
CA SER A 177 1.74 12.82 20.42
C SER A 177 2.01 11.35 20.09
N ARG A 178 0.97 10.56 19.82
CA ARG A 178 1.08 9.19 19.32
C ARG A 178 1.07 9.17 17.78
N GLN A 179 1.72 8.15 17.21
CA GLN A 179 1.57 7.83 15.78
C GLN A 179 0.24 7.09 15.57
N ASP A 180 -0.86 7.84 15.52
CA ASP A 180 -2.19 7.30 15.18
C ASP A 180 -2.28 7.03 13.66
N ALA A 181 -2.56 5.79 13.30
CA ALA A 181 -2.47 5.31 11.93
C ALA A 181 -3.47 5.97 10.99
N TRP A 182 -4.70 6.16 11.47
CA TRP A 182 -5.75 6.81 10.71
C TRP A 182 -5.52 8.30 10.56
N TYR A 183 -4.91 8.93 11.56
CA TYR A 183 -4.51 10.32 11.46
C TYR A 183 -3.41 10.54 10.43
N GLN A 184 -2.37 9.69 10.38
CA GLN A 184 -1.34 9.78 9.35
C GLN A 184 -1.93 9.59 7.94
N GLU A 185 -2.80 8.59 7.78
CA GLU A 185 -3.52 8.33 6.53
C GLU A 185 -4.41 9.53 6.12
N PHE A 186 -5.15 10.11 7.08
CA PHE A 186 -5.98 11.30 6.87
C PHE A 186 -5.16 12.49 6.37
N VAL A 187 -3.98 12.74 6.97
CA VAL A 187 -3.10 13.84 6.55
C VAL A 187 -2.60 13.64 5.13
N SER A 188 -2.11 12.43 4.82
CA SER A 188 -1.68 12.08 3.46
C SER A 188 -2.80 12.34 2.45
N ASP A 189 -4.04 11.96 2.78
CA ASP A 189 -5.21 12.17 1.93
C ASP A 189 -5.51 13.65 1.65
N ILE A 190 -5.64 14.49 2.67
CA ILE A 190 -6.04 15.90 2.47
C ILE A 190 -4.93 16.76 1.83
N VAL A 191 -3.68 16.29 1.90
CA VAL A 191 -2.54 16.96 1.27
C VAL A 191 -2.44 16.58 -0.22
N THR A 192 -2.74 15.34 -0.58
CA THR A 192 -2.57 14.81 -1.95
C THR A 192 -3.85 14.85 -2.78
N ARG A 193 -5.01 15.04 -2.16
CA ARG A 193 -6.34 15.01 -2.81
C ARG A 193 -7.16 16.29 -2.59
N PRO A 194 -8.07 16.63 -3.52
CA PRO A 194 -9.08 17.65 -3.25
C PRO A 194 -9.96 17.24 -2.07
N THR A 195 -10.27 18.18 -1.18
CA THR A 195 -11.07 17.89 0.02
C THR A 195 -12.29 18.80 0.10
N VAL A 196 -13.45 18.24 0.41
CA VAL A 196 -14.67 18.99 0.71
C VAL A 196 -14.97 18.81 2.20
N PHE A 197 -14.83 19.88 2.98
CA PHE A 197 -15.20 19.92 4.39
C PHE A 197 -16.63 20.43 4.50
N VAL A 198 -17.50 19.70 5.20
CA VAL A 198 -18.92 20.08 5.35
C VAL A 198 -19.33 20.04 6.81
N GLY A 199 -19.99 21.10 7.28
CA GLY A 199 -20.58 21.10 8.62
C GLY A 199 -19.56 21.16 9.76
N THR A 200 -18.35 21.64 9.50
CA THR A 200 -17.31 21.87 10.50
C THR A 200 -16.79 23.31 10.39
N VAL A 201 -16.33 23.87 11.50
CA VAL A 201 -15.57 25.14 11.54
C VAL A 201 -14.07 24.90 11.73
N LEU A 202 -13.65 23.63 11.75
CA LEU A 202 -12.26 23.19 11.81
C LEU A 202 -11.53 23.64 13.10
N GLU A 203 -12.22 23.68 14.24
CA GLU A 203 -11.67 24.19 15.50
C GLU A 203 -10.79 23.21 16.28
N GLU A 204 -10.76 21.94 15.87
CA GLU A 204 -10.01 20.90 16.57
C GLU A 204 -8.50 21.18 16.54
N PRO A 205 -7.79 21.16 17.69
CA PRO A 205 -6.36 21.43 17.74
C PRO A 205 -5.50 20.57 16.80
N PRO A 206 -5.75 19.26 16.63
CA PRO A 206 -4.98 18.44 15.70
C PRO A 206 -5.14 18.90 14.24
N PHE A 207 -6.24 19.55 13.87
CA PHE A 207 -6.44 20.05 12.52
C PHE A 207 -5.38 21.06 12.08
N TRP A 208 -4.95 21.94 13.00
CA TRP A 208 -3.89 22.91 12.72
C TRP A 208 -2.54 22.26 12.46
N HIS A 209 -2.27 21.13 13.13
CA HIS A 209 -1.10 20.32 12.83
C HIS A 209 -1.12 19.88 11.35
N TYR A 210 -2.27 19.44 10.83
CA TYR A 210 -2.40 18.97 9.45
C TYR A 210 -2.33 20.09 8.42
N LEU A 211 -2.96 21.23 8.69
CA LEU A 211 -2.83 22.41 7.84
C LEU A 211 -1.37 22.84 7.75
N THR A 212 -0.65 22.83 8.87
CA THR A 212 0.77 23.19 8.90
C THR A 212 1.60 22.23 8.04
N GLN A 213 1.31 20.92 8.09
CA GLN A 213 1.94 19.95 7.19
C GLN A 213 1.58 20.19 5.72
N ARG A 214 0.40 20.72 5.39
CA ARG A 214 0.08 21.17 4.02
C ARG A 214 1.00 22.31 3.53
N GLY A 215 1.72 22.97 4.42
CA GLY A 215 2.66 24.06 4.14
C GLY A 215 1.97 25.35 3.70
N VAL A 216 2.76 26.41 3.52
CA VAL A 216 2.27 27.73 3.06
C VAL A 216 2.22 27.76 1.52
N LYS A 217 1.38 28.63 0.96
CA LYS A 217 1.27 28.88 -0.48
C LYS A 217 2.63 29.22 -1.12
N GLY A 218 2.99 28.49 -2.17
CA GLY A 218 4.21 28.74 -2.94
C GLY A 218 4.15 30.06 -3.71
N SER A 219 5.30 30.69 -3.93
CA SER A 219 5.43 32.03 -4.53
C SER A 219 5.27 32.08 -6.05
N VAL A 220 5.43 30.95 -6.77
CA VAL A 220 5.46 30.92 -8.25
C VAL A 220 4.33 30.09 -8.87
N SER A 221 3.94 28.96 -8.26
CA SER A 221 2.80 28.14 -8.72
C SER A 221 2.19 27.33 -7.57
N GLU A 222 0.87 27.36 -7.45
CA GLU A 222 0.13 26.52 -6.49
C GLU A 222 -0.02 25.10 -7.04
N THR A 223 0.70 24.15 -6.44
CA THR A 223 0.66 22.72 -6.83
C THR A 223 -0.26 21.89 -5.94
N ARG A 224 -0.80 22.46 -4.85
CA ARG A 224 -1.68 21.73 -3.93
C ARG A 224 -3.05 21.48 -4.56
N PRO A 225 -3.66 20.32 -4.25
CA PRO A 225 -5.07 20.11 -4.56
C PRO A 225 -5.94 21.22 -3.98
N LYS A 226 -6.96 21.63 -4.72
CA LYS A 226 -7.92 22.61 -4.24
C LYS A 226 -8.86 21.96 -3.24
N SER A 227 -9.13 22.63 -2.13
CA SER A 227 -10.10 22.15 -1.13
C SER A 227 -11.12 23.25 -0.83
N TRP A 228 -12.27 22.84 -0.29
CA TRP A 228 -13.40 23.72 -0.03
C TRP A 228 -13.99 23.46 1.35
N LEU A 229 -14.34 24.53 2.06
CA LEU A 229 -15.07 24.47 3.31
C LEU A 229 -16.49 24.98 3.09
N VAL A 230 -17.48 24.12 3.29
CA VAL A 230 -18.91 24.47 3.23
C VAL A 230 -19.36 24.83 4.64
N SER A 231 -19.50 26.14 4.88
CA SER A 231 -19.99 26.67 6.15
C SER A 231 -20.61 28.05 5.95
N LYS A 232 -21.77 28.29 6.60
CA LYS A 232 -22.52 29.54 6.44
C LYS A 232 -21.81 30.76 7.02
N ARG A 233 -21.09 30.57 8.12
CA ARG A 233 -20.42 31.66 8.85
C ARG A 233 -19.04 31.22 9.28
N LEU A 234 -18.04 32.02 8.93
CA LEU A 234 -16.66 31.83 9.36
C LEU A 234 -16.05 33.20 9.70
N PRO A 235 -15.34 33.36 10.83
CA PRO A 235 -14.65 34.61 11.14
C PRO A 235 -13.70 35.03 10.01
N ALA A 236 -13.61 36.33 9.72
CA ALA A 236 -12.80 36.85 8.61
C ALA A 236 -11.33 36.44 8.71
N ALA A 237 -10.75 36.46 9.91
CA ALA A 237 -9.39 36.00 10.17
C ALA A 237 -9.21 34.52 9.80
N ARG A 238 -10.19 33.68 10.14
CA ARG A 238 -10.16 32.25 9.83
C ARG A 238 -10.28 32.00 8.32
N LYS A 239 -11.14 32.76 7.63
CA LYS A 239 -11.27 32.73 6.16
C LYS A 239 -9.94 33.07 5.46
N ALA A 240 -9.26 34.13 5.92
CA ALA A 240 -7.97 34.52 5.38
C ALA A 240 -6.90 33.45 5.59
N LEU A 241 -6.82 32.89 6.80
CA LEU A 241 -5.86 31.86 7.16
C LEU A 241 -6.07 30.56 6.35
N LEU A 242 -7.30 30.10 6.17
CA LEU A 242 -7.60 28.93 5.33
C LEU A 242 -7.23 29.13 3.85
N ALA A 243 -7.34 30.36 3.33
CA ALA A 243 -6.96 30.67 1.95
C ALA A 243 -5.45 30.51 1.71
N GLU A 244 -4.60 30.74 2.73
CA GLU A 244 -3.15 30.46 2.67
C GLU A 244 -2.86 28.97 2.48
N TYR A 245 -3.75 28.12 3.01
CA TYR A 245 -3.70 26.67 2.84
C TYR A 245 -4.42 26.19 1.59
N ASN A 246 -4.84 27.05 0.65
CA ASN A 246 -5.60 26.67 -0.56
C ASN A 246 -6.95 25.99 -0.26
N ILE A 247 -7.63 26.45 0.80
CA ILE A 247 -8.99 26.06 1.18
C ILE A 247 -9.91 27.27 0.98
N ASP A 248 -10.87 27.15 0.05
CA ASP A 248 -11.83 28.23 -0.22
C ASP A 248 -13.13 28.00 0.57
N LEU A 249 -13.65 29.09 1.15
CA LEU A 249 -14.95 29.06 1.82
C LEU A 249 -16.08 29.09 0.78
N VAL A 250 -17.04 28.19 0.93
CA VAL A 250 -18.33 28.17 0.25
C VAL A 250 -19.39 28.51 1.30
N GLU A 251 -19.92 29.74 1.23
CA GLU A 251 -20.85 30.30 2.22
C GLU A 251 -22.27 29.75 2.05
N ALA A 252 -22.48 28.52 2.51
CA ALA A 252 -23.75 27.79 2.40
C ALA A 252 -23.97 26.88 3.62
N TYR A 253 -25.23 26.55 3.90
CA TYR A 253 -25.54 25.37 4.71
C TYR A 253 -25.33 24.10 3.88
N GLU A 254 -25.23 22.96 4.55
CA GLU A 254 -25.11 21.66 3.87
C GLU A 254 -26.25 21.43 2.87
N SER A 255 -27.50 21.67 3.28
CA SER A 255 -28.69 21.51 2.43
C SER A 255 -28.66 22.42 1.20
N ASP A 256 -28.36 23.71 1.40
CA ASP A 256 -28.26 24.70 0.30
C ASP A 256 -27.18 24.26 -0.71
N PHE A 257 -26.03 23.79 -0.21
CA PHE A 257 -24.93 23.33 -1.04
C PHE A 257 -25.30 22.07 -1.83
N TYR A 258 -26.01 21.14 -1.19
CA TYR A 258 -26.50 19.93 -1.82
C TYR A 258 -27.43 20.26 -2.98
N ASP A 259 -28.45 21.09 -2.73
CA ASP A 259 -29.47 21.45 -3.71
C ASP A 259 -28.89 22.26 -4.88
N ASP A 260 -27.94 23.17 -4.61
CA ASP A 260 -27.37 24.06 -5.63
C ASP A 260 -26.25 23.43 -6.47
N ILE A 261 -25.47 22.49 -5.91
CA ILE A 261 -24.22 21.98 -6.53
C ILE A 261 -24.26 20.49 -6.81
N ILE A 262 -24.80 19.69 -5.89
CA ILE A 262 -24.73 18.22 -5.97
C ILE A 262 -25.94 17.67 -6.72
N ALA A 263 -27.15 17.99 -6.27
CA ALA A 263 -28.41 17.46 -6.81
C ALA A 263 -28.54 17.66 -8.34
N PRO A 264 -28.17 18.81 -8.94
CA PRO A 264 -28.28 19.02 -10.39
C PRO A 264 -27.39 18.09 -11.23
N HIS A 265 -26.34 17.51 -10.63
CA HIS A 265 -25.36 16.67 -11.30
C HIS A 265 -25.36 15.22 -10.81
N LEU A 266 -26.34 14.86 -9.96
CA LEU A 266 -26.41 13.55 -9.33
C LEU A 266 -26.38 12.37 -10.33
N PRO A 267 -27.07 12.40 -11.50
CA PRO A 267 -27.01 11.28 -12.45
C PRO A 267 -25.58 10.98 -12.96
N GLU A 268 -24.79 12.01 -13.23
CA GLU A 268 -23.42 11.89 -13.71
C GLU A 268 -22.47 11.44 -12.59
N LEU A 269 -22.64 12.01 -11.39
CA LEU A 269 -21.87 11.61 -10.20
C LEU A 269 -22.13 10.15 -9.83
N ASN A 270 -23.39 9.70 -9.90
CA ASN A 270 -23.77 8.31 -9.66
C ASN A 270 -23.17 7.37 -10.71
N ALA A 271 -23.12 7.77 -11.99
CA ALA A 271 -22.46 6.99 -13.03
C ALA A 271 -20.95 6.84 -12.75
N ALA A 272 -20.29 7.92 -12.33
CA ALA A 272 -18.88 7.88 -11.93
C ALA A 272 -18.66 6.97 -10.70
N ALA A 273 -19.53 7.04 -9.70
CA ALA A 273 -19.44 6.19 -8.51
C ALA A 273 -19.62 4.70 -8.82
N LYS A 274 -20.57 4.36 -9.71
CA LYS A 274 -20.74 2.98 -10.21
C LYS A 274 -19.52 2.51 -10.98
N GLY A 275 -18.99 3.35 -11.88
CA GLY A 275 -17.76 3.04 -12.60
C GLY A 275 -16.58 2.76 -11.67
N LEU A 276 -16.42 3.52 -10.58
CA LEU A 276 -15.38 3.25 -9.58
C LEU A 276 -15.59 1.91 -8.85
N ALA A 277 -16.85 1.55 -8.57
CA ALA A 277 -17.18 0.26 -7.96
C ALA A 277 -16.83 -0.89 -8.91
N GLU A 278 -17.22 -0.78 -10.18
CA GLU A 278 -16.92 -1.76 -11.24
C GLU A 278 -15.41 -1.89 -11.48
N VAL A 279 -14.68 -0.78 -11.57
CA VAL A 279 -13.21 -0.76 -11.69
C VAL A 279 -12.56 -1.42 -10.48
N SER A 280 -13.01 -1.12 -9.26
CA SER A 280 -12.44 -1.73 -8.04
C SER A 280 -12.67 -3.24 -7.99
N ILE A 281 -13.85 -3.70 -8.43
CA ILE A 281 -14.16 -5.14 -8.56
C ILE A 281 -13.28 -5.75 -9.66
N SER A 282 -13.17 -5.10 -10.82
CA SER A 282 -12.30 -5.52 -11.91
C SER A 282 -10.84 -5.60 -11.48
N GLU A 283 -10.27 -4.58 -10.82
CA GLU A 283 -8.89 -4.59 -10.28
C GLU A 283 -8.67 -5.73 -9.29
N SER A 284 -9.68 -6.09 -8.49
CA SER A 284 -9.62 -7.24 -7.59
C SER A 284 -9.61 -8.59 -8.33
N GLU A 285 -10.06 -8.60 -9.59
CA GLU A 285 -10.05 -9.71 -10.54
C GLU A 285 -8.92 -9.64 -11.59
N ASP A 286 -8.23 -8.49 -11.70
CA ASP A 286 -7.25 -8.13 -12.74
C ASP A 286 -5.86 -8.79 -12.55
N TYR A 287 -5.83 -9.87 -11.79
CA TYR A 287 -4.63 -10.70 -11.62
C TYR A 287 -4.55 -11.82 -12.66
N ILE A 288 -5.57 -12.02 -13.48
CA ILE A 288 -5.57 -12.95 -14.62
C ILE A 288 -5.81 -12.13 -15.88
N LEU A 289 -4.74 -11.85 -16.62
CA LEU A 289 -4.80 -11.07 -17.83
C LEU A 289 -4.98 -11.97 -19.05
N ASP A 290 -5.89 -11.61 -19.96
CA ASP A 290 -5.96 -12.22 -21.29
C ASP A 290 -4.92 -11.56 -22.21
N VAL A 291 -3.90 -12.32 -22.61
CA VAL A 291 -2.73 -11.77 -23.31
C VAL A 291 -3.13 -11.15 -24.66
N ALA A 292 -4.10 -11.73 -25.36
CA ALA A 292 -4.57 -11.19 -26.64
C ALA A 292 -5.18 -9.78 -26.46
N GLY A 293 -6.06 -9.63 -25.46
CA GLY A 293 -6.61 -8.34 -25.06
C GLY A 293 -5.53 -7.33 -24.68
N GLU A 294 -4.60 -7.71 -23.81
CA GLU A 294 -3.52 -6.85 -23.35
C GLU A 294 -2.62 -6.35 -24.48
N VAL A 295 -2.23 -7.25 -25.39
CA VAL A 295 -1.41 -6.89 -26.57
C VAL A 295 -2.17 -5.93 -27.50
N SER A 296 -3.47 -6.15 -27.70
CA SER A 296 -4.28 -5.29 -28.58
C SER A 296 -4.43 -3.86 -28.03
N ASN A 297 -4.53 -3.72 -26.71
CA ASN A 297 -4.68 -2.45 -26.01
C ASN A 297 -3.34 -1.76 -25.69
N ALA A 298 -2.22 -2.48 -25.79
CA ALA A 298 -0.91 -1.96 -25.45
C ALA A 298 -0.50 -0.77 -26.35
N SER A 299 0.01 0.29 -25.73
CA SER A 299 0.71 1.36 -26.46
C SER A 299 1.97 0.84 -27.17
N GLY A 300 2.47 1.58 -28.15
CA GLY A 300 3.76 1.25 -28.78
C GLY A 300 4.91 1.29 -27.76
N GLY A 301 5.90 0.43 -27.95
CA GLY A 301 7.08 0.39 -27.08
C GLY A 301 7.94 1.66 -27.19
N ASP A 302 8.63 2.00 -26.10
CA ASP A 302 9.48 3.19 -26.02
C ASP A 302 10.97 2.81 -25.94
N ALA A 303 11.83 3.58 -26.60
CA ALA A 303 13.27 3.32 -26.64
C ALA A 303 13.95 3.35 -25.25
N ASP A 304 13.33 4.01 -24.27
CA ASP A 304 13.76 4.01 -22.87
C ASP A 304 13.68 2.61 -22.23
N PHE A 305 12.97 1.65 -22.83
CA PHE A 305 13.08 0.22 -22.51
C PHE A 305 14.53 -0.26 -22.52
N LEU A 306 15.31 0.12 -23.54
CA LEU A 306 16.71 -0.28 -23.70
C LEU A 306 17.64 0.34 -22.65
N LEU A 307 17.16 1.37 -21.95
CA LEU A 307 17.87 2.00 -20.83
C LEU A 307 17.51 1.39 -19.47
N GLY A 308 16.67 0.35 -19.47
CA GLY A 308 16.38 -0.48 -18.32
C GLY A 308 15.01 -0.32 -17.69
N ARG A 309 14.03 0.27 -18.36
CA ARG A 309 12.64 0.24 -17.89
C ARG A 309 12.10 -1.20 -17.91
N GLU A 310 11.24 -1.57 -16.96
CA GLU A 310 10.50 -2.85 -17.01
C GLU A 310 9.69 -2.99 -18.32
N PRO A 311 9.61 -4.19 -18.92
CA PRO A 311 8.91 -4.40 -20.19
C PRO A 311 7.40 -4.20 -20.08
N ILE A 312 6.80 -3.61 -21.11
CA ILE A 312 5.35 -3.64 -21.38
C ILE A 312 5.05 -4.49 -22.61
N TRP A 313 3.80 -4.91 -22.80
CA TRP A 313 3.37 -5.71 -23.96
C TRP A 313 3.67 -5.03 -25.31
N GLY A 314 3.67 -3.69 -25.34
CA GLY A 314 4.08 -2.90 -26.49
C GLY A 314 5.54 -3.09 -26.90
N ASP A 315 6.43 -3.33 -25.94
CA ASP A 315 7.88 -3.45 -26.20
C ASP A 315 8.21 -4.72 -26.99
N VAL A 316 7.48 -5.81 -26.74
CA VAL A 316 7.69 -7.12 -27.39
C VAL A 316 6.96 -7.26 -28.72
N THR A 317 5.92 -6.47 -28.97
CA THR A 317 5.10 -6.55 -30.19
C THR A 317 5.39 -5.43 -31.18
N ARG A 318 5.54 -4.19 -30.69
CA ARG A 318 5.73 -2.96 -31.49
C ARG A 318 6.74 -2.04 -30.80
N GLY A 319 7.92 -2.59 -30.50
CA GLY A 319 8.92 -1.86 -29.72
C GLY A 319 10.34 -2.35 -29.97
N TYR A 320 11.17 -2.14 -28.95
CA TYR A 320 12.62 -2.27 -29.04
C TYR A 320 13.15 -3.56 -28.40
N ALA A 321 12.28 -4.49 -28.00
CA ALA A 321 12.75 -5.77 -27.48
C ALA A 321 13.44 -6.58 -28.59
N ALA A 322 14.69 -6.96 -28.38
CA ALA A 322 15.40 -7.88 -29.26
C ALA A 322 14.79 -9.28 -29.19
N GLU A 323 14.80 -9.98 -30.32
CA GLU A 323 14.39 -11.39 -30.37
C GLU A 323 15.63 -12.24 -30.15
N PHE A 324 15.60 -13.08 -29.12
CA PHE A 324 16.70 -13.97 -28.82
C PHE A 324 16.51 -15.33 -29.50
N ASP A 325 17.60 -15.99 -29.85
CA ASP A 325 17.55 -17.29 -30.54
C ASP A 325 16.85 -18.34 -29.67
N TRP A 326 17.03 -18.29 -28.35
CA TRP A 326 16.36 -19.19 -27.41
C TRP A 326 14.85 -18.92 -27.27
N ASP A 327 14.37 -17.72 -27.61
CA ASP A 327 12.93 -17.42 -27.66
C ASP A 327 12.28 -18.34 -28.69
N ARG A 328 12.91 -18.51 -29.86
CA ARG A 328 12.38 -19.36 -30.96
C ARG A 328 12.34 -20.83 -30.55
N GLU A 329 13.41 -21.32 -29.92
CA GLU A 329 13.48 -22.70 -29.44
C GLU A 329 12.38 -23.01 -28.41
N LEU A 330 12.18 -22.10 -27.45
CA LEU A 330 11.14 -22.29 -26.43
C LEU A 330 9.72 -22.19 -27.02
N ILE A 331 9.48 -21.31 -27.99
CA ILE A 331 8.19 -21.24 -28.71
C ILE A 331 7.87 -22.57 -29.38
N GLU A 332 8.82 -23.14 -30.13
CA GLU A 332 8.61 -24.42 -30.83
C GLU A 332 8.39 -25.57 -29.84
N ASN A 333 9.13 -25.60 -28.74
CA ASN A 333 8.91 -26.60 -27.69
C ASN A 333 7.52 -26.49 -27.05
N LEU A 334 7.05 -25.27 -26.79
CA LEU A 334 5.72 -25.03 -26.21
C LEU A 334 4.56 -25.27 -27.19
N ARG A 335 4.77 -25.05 -28.50
CA ARG A 335 3.81 -25.40 -29.55
C ARG A 335 3.61 -26.92 -29.67
N ASN A 336 4.68 -27.68 -29.43
CA ASN A 336 4.64 -29.14 -29.44
C ASN A 336 4.16 -29.75 -28.11
N ALA A 337 4.05 -28.94 -27.05
CA ALA A 337 3.55 -29.39 -25.76
C ALA A 337 2.01 -29.28 -25.72
N SER A 338 1.34 -30.37 -25.34
CA SER A 338 -0.12 -30.40 -25.14
C SER A 338 -0.53 -30.24 -23.67
N GLU A 339 0.36 -30.56 -22.73
CA GLU A 339 0.11 -30.49 -21.29
C GLU A 339 1.44 -30.34 -20.52
N GLY A 340 1.35 -30.06 -19.23
CA GLY A 340 2.48 -30.10 -18.31
C GLY A 340 3.01 -28.74 -17.88
N SER A 341 4.11 -28.74 -17.12
CA SER A 341 4.67 -27.53 -16.50
C SER A 341 6.10 -27.27 -16.96
N TRP A 342 6.39 -26.02 -17.32
CA TRP A 342 7.69 -25.53 -17.78
C TRP A 342 8.18 -24.44 -16.82
N ILE A 343 9.33 -24.67 -16.19
CA ILE A 343 9.96 -23.73 -15.26
C ILE A 343 11.14 -23.05 -15.95
N VAL A 344 10.94 -21.80 -16.34
CA VAL A 344 11.99 -20.96 -16.96
C VAL A 344 12.75 -20.24 -15.86
N HIS A 345 14.05 -20.48 -15.75
CA HIS A 345 14.87 -19.92 -14.69
C HIS A 345 16.16 -19.26 -15.17
N GLY A 346 16.60 -18.24 -14.44
CA GLY A 346 17.79 -17.45 -14.81
C GLY A 346 18.02 -16.29 -13.86
N ASP A 347 19.16 -15.62 -14.00
CA ASP A 347 19.57 -14.55 -13.10
C ASP A 347 18.75 -13.26 -13.29
N PRO A 348 18.71 -12.35 -12.28
CA PRO A 348 18.03 -11.06 -12.42
C PRO A 348 18.57 -10.27 -13.63
N GLY A 349 17.66 -9.59 -14.34
CA GLY A 349 18.05 -8.77 -15.50
C GLY A 349 18.51 -9.55 -16.73
N SER A 350 18.30 -10.88 -16.82
CA SER A 350 18.64 -11.72 -17.98
C SER A 350 17.66 -11.63 -19.16
N GLY A 351 16.61 -10.80 -19.09
CA GLY A 351 15.58 -10.71 -20.12
C GLY A 351 14.44 -11.72 -20.02
N LYS A 352 14.42 -12.61 -19.01
CA LYS A 352 13.36 -13.64 -18.82
C LYS A 352 11.94 -13.13 -18.97
N THR A 353 11.58 -12.07 -18.25
CA THR A 353 10.22 -11.52 -18.29
C THR A 353 9.88 -11.06 -19.71
N THR A 354 10.81 -10.40 -20.39
CA THR A 354 10.62 -9.95 -21.79
C THR A 354 10.44 -11.12 -22.74
N SER A 355 11.24 -12.18 -22.62
CA SER A 355 11.07 -13.41 -23.41
C SER A 355 9.76 -14.12 -23.11
N LEU A 356 9.38 -14.29 -21.83
CA LEU A 356 8.09 -14.88 -21.45
C LEU A 356 6.91 -14.09 -22.02
N MET A 357 6.95 -12.75 -21.98
CA MET A 357 5.93 -11.89 -22.59
C MET A 357 5.88 -12.07 -24.11
N ARG A 358 7.04 -12.13 -24.79
CA ARG A 358 7.11 -12.38 -26.23
C ARG A 358 6.49 -13.72 -26.60
N ILE A 359 6.88 -14.78 -25.90
CA ILE A 359 6.38 -16.15 -26.12
C ILE A 359 4.87 -16.20 -25.91
N ALA A 360 4.37 -15.61 -24.82
CA ALA A 360 2.94 -15.53 -24.54
C ALA A 360 2.17 -14.79 -25.66
N ALA A 361 2.72 -13.68 -26.14
CA ALA A 361 2.13 -12.90 -27.23
C ALA A 361 2.11 -13.68 -28.57
N VAL A 362 3.18 -14.43 -28.89
CA VAL A 362 3.23 -15.29 -30.08
C VAL A 362 2.20 -16.41 -30.00
N LEU A 363 2.12 -17.11 -28.86
CA LEU A 363 1.14 -18.19 -28.68
C LEU A 363 -0.31 -17.66 -28.71
N ALA A 364 -0.57 -16.46 -28.20
CA ALA A 364 -1.87 -15.83 -28.32
C ALA A 364 -2.19 -15.47 -29.78
N ALA A 365 -1.20 -14.98 -30.55
CA ALA A 365 -1.34 -14.69 -31.97
C ALA A 365 -1.57 -15.95 -32.84
N ASP A 366 -1.09 -17.11 -32.39
CA ASP A 366 -1.38 -18.42 -33.00
C ASP A 366 -2.85 -18.86 -32.79
N GLY A 367 -3.64 -18.10 -32.03
CA GLY A 367 -5.07 -18.35 -31.78
C GLY A 367 -5.38 -19.06 -30.46
N ASN A 368 -4.38 -19.24 -29.60
CA ASN A 368 -4.54 -19.88 -28.30
C ASN A 368 -5.08 -18.92 -27.24
N ARG A 369 -5.82 -19.45 -26.26
CA ARG A 369 -6.26 -18.72 -25.06
C ARG A 369 -5.10 -18.70 -24.07
N VAL A 370 -4.43 -17.55 -23.95
CA VAL A 370 -3.25 -17.40 -23.10
C VAL A 370 -3.57 -16.50 -21.92
N CYS A 371 -3.50 -17.07 -20.71
CA CYS A 371 -3.67 -16.33 -19.46
C CYS A 371 -2.30 -15.94 -18.88
N TRP A 372 -2.15 -14.69 -18.45
CA TRP A 372 -0.99 -14.21 -17.70
C TRP A 372 -1.39 -13.89 -16.25
N VAL A 373 -0.84 -14.63 -15.30
CA VAL A 373 -1.16 -14.50 -13.87
C VAL A 373 -0.18 -13.56 -13.19
N THR A 374 -0.70 -12.46 -12.66
CA THR A 374 0.05 -11.55 -11.78
C THR A 374 -0.26 -11.85 -10.32
N ARG A 375 0.54 -11.33 -9.39
CA ARG A 375 0.32 -11.51 -7.94
C ARG A 375 -0.14 -10.21 -7.26
N ASN A 376 -1.08 -9.53 -7.88
CA ASN A 376 -1.66 -8.29 -7.38
C ASN A 376 -3.00 -8.49 -6.63
N THR A 377 -3.29 -9.72 -6.19
CA THR A 377 -4.54 -10.05 -5.50
C THR A 377 -4.31 -10.53 -4.06
N ALA A 378 -5.30 -10.29 -3.20
CA ALA A 378 -5.37 -10.87 -1.85
C ALA A 378 -5.97 -12.28 -1.84
N LYS A 379 -6.43 -12.80 -2.99
CA LYS A 379 -7.00 -14.14 -3.10
C LYS A 379 -5.94 -15.23 -2.79
N PRO A 380 -6.32 -16.29 -2.07
CA PRO A 380 -5.45 -17.45 -1.85
C PRO A 380 -5.03 -18.11 -3.17
N PRO A 381 -3.81 -18.67 -3.25
CA PRO A 381 -3.30 -19.32 -4.47
C PRO A 381 -4.23 -20.38 -5.06
N ILE A 382 -4.93 -21.15 -4.21
CA ILE A 382 -5.90 -22.17 -4.64
C ILE A 382 -7.11 -21.52 -5.34
N GLN A 383 -7.63 -20.41 -4.80
CA GLN A 383 -8.73 -19.68 -5.43
C GLN A 383 -8.28 -19.05 -6.75
N MET A 384 -7.07 -18.50 -6.81
CA MET A 384 -6.49 -17.97 -8.05
C MET A 384 -6.43 -19.06 -9.12
N ALA A 385 -5.94 -20.25 -8.77
CA ALA A 385 -5.87 -21.37 -9.71
C ALA A 385 -7.26 -21.86 -10.16
N ASN A 386 -8.26 -21.88 -9.26
CA ASN A 386 -9.66 -22.16 -9.66
C ASN A 386 -10.20 -21.09 -10.62
N ASP A 387 -9.88 -19.82 -10.40
CA ASP A 387 -10.35 -18.73 -11.26
C ASP A 387 -9.66 -18.75 -12.63
N VAL A 388 -8.38 -19.12 -12.70
CA VAL A 388 -7.68 -19.40 -13.96
C VAL A 388 -8.36 -20.58 -14.68
N ALA A 389 -8.67 -21.66 -13.97
CA ALA A 389 -9.31 -22.83 -14.57
C ALA A 389 -10.68 -22.51 -15.20
N LYS A 390 -11.46 -21.60 -14.61
CA LYS A 390 -12.74 -21.13 -15.18
C LYS A 390 -12.59 -20.43 -16.53
N LYS A 391 -11.43 -19.82 -16.82
CA LYS A 391 -11.13 -19.20 -18.13
C LYS A 391 -10.84 -20.25 -19.21
N ASN A 392 -10.60 -21.50 -18.80
CA ASN A 392 -10.25 -22.63 -19.67
C ASN A 392 -9.10 -22.27 -20.63
N PRO A 393 -7.92 -21.84 -20.14
CA PRO A 393 -6.81 -21.43 -21.00
C PRO A 393 -6.11 -22.62 -21.64
N ASP A 394 -5.49 -22.40 -22.80
CA ASP A 394 -4.58 -23.37 -23.43
C ASP A 394 -3.17 -23.21 -22.84
N TYR A 395 -2.77 -21.98 -22.50
CA TYR A 395 -1.49 -21.66 -21.84
C TYR A 395 -1.69 -20.75 -20.62
N VAL A 396 -0.96 -21.05 -19.54
CA VAL A 396 -0.94 -20.22 -18.32
C VAL A 396 0.49 -19.77 -18.04
N PHE A 397 0.74 -18.46 -18.11
CA PHE A 397 2.02 -17.85 -17.76
C PHE A 397 1.98 -17.29 -16.35
N ILE A 398 2.99 -17.61 -15.54
CA ILE A 398 3.17 -17.06 -14.19
C ILE A 398 4.60 -16.56 -14.04
N ASP A 399 4.82 -15.27 -14.28
CA ASP A 399 6.15 -14.68 -14.08
C ASP A 399 6.41 -14.38 -12.59
N ASN A 400 7.68 -14.52 -12.19
CA ASN A 400 8.16 -14.40 -10.81
C ASN A 400 7.35 -15.26 -9.82
N ILE A 401 7.21 -16.56 -10.09
CA ILE A 401 6.48 -17.52 -9.25
C ILE A 401 7.02 -17.55 -7.81
N GLU A 402 8.28 -17.18 -7.57
CA GLU A 402 8.84 -17.07 -6.23
C GLU A 402 8.08 -16.10 -5.33
N ARG A 403 7.29 -15.19 -5.90
CA ARG A 403 6.40 -14.33 -5.13
C ARG A 403 5.52 -15.23 -4.26
N PHE A 404 4.95 -16.31 -4.79
CA PHE A 404 4.08 -17.23 -4.02
C PHE A 404 4.76 -17.98 -2.87
N SER A 405 6.06 -17.79 -2.63
CA SER A 405 6.83 -18.42 -1.54
C SER A 405 6.56 -19.93 -1.48
N ASP A 406 6.25 -20.48 -0.30
CA ASP A 406 5.98 -21.90 -0.10
C ASP A 406 4.75 -22.41 -0.87
N SER A 407 3.86 -21.50 -1.29
CA SER A 407 2.69 -21.85 -2.10
C SER A 407 2.97 -21.95 -3.60
N ALA A 408 4.19 -21.64 -4.05
CA ALA A 408 4.59 -21.73 -5.47
C ALA A 408 4.41 -23.16 -6.03
N VAL A 409 4.80 -24.18 -5.25
CA VAL A 409 4.59 -25.59 -5.63
C VAL A 409 3.10 -25.93 -5.63
N ALA A 410 2.37 -25.47 -4.62
CA ALA A 410 0.95 -25.77 -4.46
C ALA A 410 0.11 -25.20 -5.61
N ILE A 411 0.38 -23.96 -6.04
CA ILE A 411 -0.36 -23.34 -7.15
C ILE A 411 -0.09 -24.05 -8.48
N ILE A 412 1.16 -24.42 -8.77
CA ILE A 412 1.50 -25.17 -10.00
C ILE A 412 0.80 -26.53 -9.98
N ASN A 413 0.97 -27.32 -8.91
CA ASN A 413 0.34 -28.64 -8.80
C ASN A 413 -1.20 -28.58 -8.88
N HIS A 414 -1.81 -27.54 -8.30
CA HIS A 414 -3.26 -27.37 -8.36
C HIS A 414 -3.72 -26.99 -9.77
N LEU A 415 -3.01 -26.09 -10.46
CA LEU A 415 -3.29 -25.76 -11.87
C LEU A 415 -3.13 -26.99 -12.76
N THR A 416 -2.02 -27.74 -12.67
CA THR A 416 -1.78 -28.94 -13.48
C THR A 416 -2.86 -30.00 -13.28
N ARG A 417 -3.45 -30.08 -12.09
CA ARG A 417 -4.56 -31.01 -11.80
C ARG A 417 -5.89 -30.55 -12.40
N LEU A 418 -6.16 -29.25 -12.41
CA LEU A 418 -7.41 -28.69 -12.92
C LEU A 418 -7.41 -28.53 -14.44
N LEU A 419 -6.22 -28.40 -15.03
CA LEU A 419 -5.99 -28.08 -16.44
C LEU A 419 -5.14 -29.20 -17.06
N ASP A 420 -5.77 -30.35 -17.28
CA ASP A 420 -5.14 -31.55 -17.85
C ASP A 420 -4.78 -31.39 -19.34
N SER A 421 -5.32 -30.37 -20.02
CA SER A 421 -5.06 -30.09 -21.44
C SER A 421 -4.43 -28.71 -21.67
N SER A 422 -3.69 -28.20 -20.68
CA SER A 422 -3.05 -26.88 -20.75
C SER A 422 -1.58 -26.94 -20.38
N VAL A 423 -0.80 -26.00 -20.91
CA VAL A 423 0.62 -25.86 -20.60
C VAL A 423 0.84 -24.70 -19.63
N ILE A 424 1.51 -24.99 -18.51
CA ILE A 424 1.80 -24.00 -17.46
C ILE A 424 3.26 -23.59 -17.56
N VAL A 425 3.53 -22.30 -17.77
CA VAL A 425 4.88 -21.74 -17.88
C VAL A 425 5.13 -20.79 -16.71
N ALA A 426 6.11 -21.11 -15.86
CA ALA A 426 6.45 -20.31 -14.69
C ALA A 426 7.87 -19.76 -14.77
N GLY A 427 8.02 -18.45 -14.57
CA GLY A 427 9.31 -17.76 -14.49
C GLY A 427 9.83 -17.71 -13.05
N ILE A 428 11.11 -18.00 -12.82
CA ILE A 428 11.74 -17.91 -11.49
C ILE A 428 13.22 -17.49 -11.53
N ARG A 429 13.70 -16.82 -10.49
CA ARG A 429 15.15 -16.63 -10.27
C ARG A 429 15.85 -17.94 -9.88
N THR A 430 16.99 -18.27 -10.51
CA THR A 430 17.74 -19.52 -10.25
C THR A 430 18.00 -19.77 -8.76
N ARG A 431 18.49 -18.76 -8.02
CA ARG A 431 18.73 -18.89 -6.57
C ARG A 431 17.46 -19.24 -5.78
N ARG A 432 16.31 -18.66 -6.16
CA ARG A 432 15.03 -18.92 -5.49
C ARG A 432 14.47 -20.29 -5.82
N MET A 433 14.69 -20.78 -7.04
CA MET A 433 14.33 -22.15 -7.43
C MET A 433 14.99 -23.19 -6.52
N HIS A 434 16.30 -23.05 -6.27
CA HIS A 434 17.01 -23.91 -5.33
C HIS A 434 16.53 -23.75 -3.89
N GLY A 435 16.32 -22.51 -3.43
CA GLY A 435 15.81 -22.25 -2.07
C GLY A 435 14.43 -22.86 -1.80
N LEU A 436 13.56 -22.91 -2.81
CA LEU A 436 12.25 -23.55 -2.72
C LEU A 436 12.27 -25.05 -3.02
N SER A 437 13.43 -25.63 -3.33
CA SER A 437 13.59 -27.04 -3.73
C SER A 437 12.61 -27.46 -4.84
N LEU A 438 12.31 -26.55 -5.77
CA LEU A 438 11.28 -26.72 -6.79
C LEU A 438 11.55 -27.94 -7.68
N SER A 439 12.81 -28.19 -8.05
CA SER A 439 13.23 -29.37 -8.81
C SER A 439 12.83 -30.69 -8.16
N THR A 440 12.85 -30.75 -6.83
CA THR A 440 12.47 -31.93 -6.06
C THR A 440 10.97 -32.01 -5.89
N ALA A 441 10.31 -30.87 -5.68
CA ALA A 441 8.88 -30.79 -5.43
C ALA A 441 8.02 -30.93 -6.70
N LEU A 442 8.58 -30.59 -7.86
CA LEU A 442 7.96 -30.69 -9.19
C LEU A 442 8.90 -31.47 -10.14
N PRO A 443 9.07 -32.78 -9.94
CA PRO A 443 10.01 -33.59 -10.72
C PRO A 443 9.58 -33.79 -12.18
N SER A 444 8.29 -33.70 -12.47
CA SER A 444 7.73 -33.86 -13.81
C SER A 444 7.76 -32.58 -14.65
N ALA A 445 8.19 -31.45 -14.08
CA ALA A 445 8.27 -30.19 -14.82
C ALA A 445 9.53 -30.14 -15.70
N ALA A 446 9.42 -29.54 -16.88
CA ALA A 446 10.57 -29.23 -17.72
C ALA A 446 11.29 -27.99 -17.18
N TYR A 447 12.60 -28.05 -16.96
CA TYR A 447 13.39 -26.92 -16.46
C TYR A 447 14.22 -26.33 -17.60
N VAL A 448 14.00 -25.05 -17.89
CA VAL A 448 14.69 -24.33 -18.97
C VAL A 448 15.51 -23.20 -18.37
N ARG A 449 16.84 -23.30 -18.47
CA ARG A 449 17.74 -22.22 -18.04
C ARG A 449 17.85 -21.18 -19.15
N THR A 450 17.67 -19.90 -18.82
CA THR A 450 18.00 -18.81 -19.73
C THR A 450 19.48 -18.86 -20.09
N PRO A 451 19.84 -18.98 -21.38
CA PRO A 451 21.24 -19.06 -21.78
C PRO A 451 21.94 -17.70 -21.65
N ASP A 452 23.27 -17.73 -21.68
CA ASP A 452 24.07 -16.52 -21.84
C ASP A 452 23.85 -15.95 -23.25
N LEU A 453 24.07 -14.65 -23.43
CA LEU A 453 23.88 -14.00 -24.73
C LEU A 453 24.83 -14.57 -25.78
N SER A 454 24.25 -15.04 -26.87
CA SER A 454 24.99 -15.42 -28.07
C SER A 454 25.38 -14.18 -28.90
N ASP A 455 26.33 -14.35 -29.82
CA ASP A 455 26.68 -13.30 -30.77
C ASP A 455 25.47 -12.86 -31.63
N PRO A 456 24.61 -13.76 -32.16
CA PRO A 456 23.35 -13.39 -32.80
C PRO A 456 22.43 -12.52 -31.93
N ASP A 457 22.27 -12.87 -30.64
CA ASP A 457 21.46 -12.10 -29.70
C ASP A 457 22.03 -10.69 -29.50
N ALA A 458 23.35 -10.57 -29.38
CA ALA A 458 24.03 -9.29 -29.27
C ALA A 458 23.89 -8.45 -30.54
N ILE A 459 23.94 -9.05 -31.73
CA ILE A 459 23.67 -8.37 -33.00
C ILE A 459 22.23 -7.84 -33.02
N ALA A 460 21.25 -8.64 -32.61
CA ALA A 460 19.86 -8.22 -32.51
C ALA A 460 19.68 -7.05 -31.54
N LEU A 461 20.35 -7.08 -30.39
CA LEU A 461 20.35 -5.97 -29.43
C LEU A 461 21.00 -4.70 -29.96
N VAL A 462 22.16 -4.79 -30.61
CA VAL A 462 22.82 -3.63 -31.23
C VAL A 462 21.90 -2.99 -32.26
N LYS A 463 21.19 -3.80 -33.05
CA LYS A 463 20.20 -3.30 -34.03
C LYS A 463 19.08 -2.52 -33.34
N GLN A 464 18.55 -3.01 -32.22
CA GLN A 464 17.51 -2.29 -31.47
C GLN A 464 18.05 -1.02 -30.78
N LEU A 465 19.27 -1.06 -30.23
CA LEU A 465 19.95 0.11 -29.70
C LEU A 465 20.17 1.19 -30.76
N ASP A 466 20.52 0.80 -31.98
CA ASP A 466 20.67 1.73 -33.10
C ASP A 466 19.32 2.32 -33.52
N ALA A 467 18.29 1.46 -33.70
CA ALA A 467 16.93 1.90 -34.02
C ALA A 467 16.35 2.87 -32.97
N GLY A 468 16.67 2.67 -31.69
CA GLY A 468 16.25 3.53 -30.59
C GLY A 468 17.13 4.77 -30.37
N ASN A 469 18.19 4.97 -31.16
CA ASN A 469 19.21 6.00 -30.93
C ASN A 469 19.78 5.94 -29.49
N ARG A 470 20.12 4.74 -29.01
CA ARG A 470 20.62 4.45 -27.65
C ARG A 470 22.00 3.79 -27.62
N LEU A 471 22.76 3.81 -28.72
CA LEU A 471 24.11 3.23 -28.77
C LEU A 471 25.10 3.88 -27.78
N GLY A 472 25.00 5.18 -27.54
CA GLY A 472 25.90 5.91 -26.64
C GLY A 472 27.38 5.70 -27.02
N ALA A 473 28.20 5.23 -26.08
CA ALA A 473 29.62 4.96 -26.30
C ALA A 473 29.89 3.94 -27.43
N LEU A 474 28.96 2.99 -27.66
CA LEU A 474 29.06 1.99 -28.73
C LEU A 474 29.06 2.62 -30.12
N GLN A 475 28.54 3.83 -30.29
CA GLN A 475 28.50 4.51 -31.59
C GLN A 475 29.91 4.68 -32.18
N THR A 476 30.91 4.87 -31.33
CA THR A 476 32.32 5.05 -31.71
C THR A 476 33.04 3.73 -32.07
N MET A 477 32.43 2.58 -31.76
CA MET A 477 33.03 1.26 -31.98
C MET A 477 32.61 0.68 -33.34
N ASN A 478 33.46 -0.17 -33.92
CA ASN A 478 33.11 -0.97 -35.11
C ASN A 478 32.15 -2.11 -34.74
N ALA A 479 31.52 -2.74 -35.74
CA ALA A 479 30.48 -3.76 -35.53
C ALA A 479 30.95 -4.95 -34.68
N VAL A 480 32.19 -5.42 -34.86
CA VAL A 480 32.75 -6.55 -34.12
C VAL A 480 32.98 -6.17 -32.66
N ASP A 481 33.52 -4.97 -32.41
CA ASP A 481 33.79 -4.49 -31.06
C ASP A 481 32.50 -4.17 -30.29
N ARG A 482 31.43 -3.74 -30.97
CA ARG A 482 30.10 -3.58 -30.36
C ARG A 482 29.54 -4.91 -29.84
N VAL A 483 29.59 -5.96 -30.66
CA VAL A 483 29.14 -7.30 -30.28
C VAL A 483 29.96 -7.82 -29.10
N LYS A 484 31.29 -7.73 -29.18
CA LYS A 484 32.20 -8.11 -28.09
C LYS A 484 31.94 -7.33 -26.80
N ALA A 485 31.65 -6.03 -26.88
CA ALA A 485 31.38 -5.20 -25.71
C ALA A 485 30.13 -5.67 -24.95
N ILE A 486 29.11 -6.16 -25.67
CA ILE A 486 27.89 -6.72 -25.08
C ILE A 486 28.14 -8.15 -24.58
N THR A 487 28.71 -9.04 -25.39
CA THR A 487 28.86 -10.46 -25.04
C THR A 487 29.94 -10.72 -23.98
N HIS A 488 31.07 -10.02 -24.02
CA HIS A 488 32.14 -10.16 -23.02
C HIS A 488 31.71 -9.65 -21.63
N ARG A 489 30.73 -8.73 -21.58
CA ARG A 489 30.15 -8.23 -20.32
C ARG A 489 28.87 -8.99 -19.93
N ALA A 490 28.28 -9.75 -20.85
CA ALA A 490 27.01 -10.47 -20.66
C ALA A 490 27.05 -11.58 -19.59
N GLY A 491 28.24 -12.09 -19.23
CA GLY A 491 28.40 -12.98 -18.08
C GLY A 491 27.98 -12.35 -16.73
N ARG A 492 27.64 -11.06 -16.74
CA ARG A 492 27.06 -10.28 -15.65
C ARG A 492 25.77 -9.63 -16.17
N GLN A 493 24.62 -10.29 -15.97
CA GLN A 493 23.24 -9.76 -16.15
C GLN A 493 23.03 -8.80 -17.35
N LEU A 494 22.32 -9.23 -18.41
CA LEU A 494 22.08 -8.45 -19.66
C LEU A 494 21.89 -6.93 -19.46
N LEU A 495 21.06 -6.51 -18.51
CA LEU A 495 20.87 -5.07 -18.24
C LEU A 495 22.15 -4.34 -17.84
N VAL A 496 22.94 -4.93 -16.94
CA VAL A 496 24.23 -4.37 -16.49
C VAL A 496 25.14 -4.21 -17.70
N ALA A 497 25.27 -5.27 -18.51
CA ALA A 497 26.06 -5.25 -19.73
C ALA A 497 25.62 -4.12 -20.69
N LEU A 498 24.31 -3.95 -20.92
CA LEU A 498 23.77 -2.88 -21.76
C LEU A 498 24.09 -1.49 -21.21
N ILE A 499 23.89 -1.26 -19.91
CA ILE A 499 24.15 0.05 -19.30
C ILE A 499 25.65 0.37 -19.34
N GLU A 500 26.52 -0.58 -19.04
CA GLU A 500 27.97 -0.37 -19.11
C GLU A 500 28.47 -0.16 -20.53
N ALA A 501 27.94 -0.92 -21.49
CA ALA A 501 28.32 -0.83 -22.89
C ALA A 501 27.90 0.51 -23.50
N THR A 502 26.68 0.98 -23.21
CA THR A 502 26.15 2.24 -23.74
C THR A 502 26.69 3.47 -23.01
N SER A 503 26.97 3.38 -21.71
CA SER A 503 27.51 4.52 -20.93
C SER A 503 29.03 4.63 -20.94
N GLY A 504 29.74 3.53 -21.22
CA GLY A 504 31.21 3.46 -21.13
C GLY A 504 31.77 3.47 -19.70
N ARG A 505 30.91 3.39 -18.67
CA ARG A 505 31.29 3.37 -17.25
C ARG A 505 30.84 2.06 -16.60
N GLU A 506 31.46 1.70 -15.47
CA GLU A 506 30.99 0.58 -14.65
C GLU A 506 29.62 0.88 -14.04
N PHE A 507 28.74 -0.12 -14.04
CA PHE A 507 27.34 0.03 -13.67
C PHE A 507 27.17 0.51 -12.24
N HIS A 508 27.86 -0.13 -11.30
CA HIS A 508 27.76 0.22 -9.88
C HIS A 508 28.24 1.65 -9.59
N ASN A 509 29.28 2.13 -10.28
CA ASN A 509 29.76 3.51 -10.12
C ASN A 509 28.73 4.50 -10.67
N LYS A 510 28.08 4.19 -11.79
CA LYS A 510 27.00 5.04 -12.33
C LYS A 510 25.81 5.13 -11.37
N ILE A 511 25.41 4.03 -10.73
CA ILE A 511 24.34 4.04 -9.74
C ILE A 511 24.76 4.78 -8.47
N ALA A 512 26.03 4.64 -8.04
CA ALA A 512 26.57 5.43 -6.92
C ALA A 512 26.58 6.94 -7.21
N ASP A 513 26.99 7.35 -8.42
CA ASP A 513 26.92 8.75 -8.88
C ASP A 513 25.47 9.26 -8.86
N GLU A 514 24.51 8.45 -9.33
CA GLU A 514 23.09 8.79 -9.28
C GLU A 514 22.60 8.96 -7.83
N CYS A 515 22.88 8.00 -6.95
CA CYS A 515 22.48 8.07 -5.55
C CYS A 515 23.12 9.26 -4.81
N SER A 516 24.41 9.52 -5.04
CA SER A 516 25.16 10.63 -4.41
C SER A 516 24.73 12.00 -4.93
N SER A 517 24.12 12.08 -6.12
CA SER A 517 23.56 13.33 -6.66
C SER A 517 22.24 13.74 -6.00
N LEU A 518 21.57 12.82 -5.29
CA LEU A 518 20.33 13.07 -4.57
C LEU A 518 20.60 13.45 -3.12
N ASP A 519 19.81 14.37 -2.58
CA ASP A 519 19.87 14.77 -1.18
C ASP A 519 18.48 14.86 -0.53
N GLY A 520 18.46 15.00 0.80
CA GLY A 520 17.26 15.23 1.60
C GLY A 520 16.10 14.29 1.26
N LEU A 521 14.96 14.88 0.88
CA LEU A 521 13.72 14.15 0.59
C LEU A 521 13.77 13.33 -0.71
N GLU A 522 14.56 13.76 -1.69
CA GLU A 522 14.71 13.01 -2.95
C GLU A 522 15.48 11.72 -2.72
N LEU A 523 16.58 11.79 -1.96
CA LEU A 523 17.34 10.61 -1.56
C LEU A 523 16.49 9.65 -0.71
N ALA A 524 15.70 10.18 0.24
CA ALA A 524 14.82 9.37 1.08
C ALA A 524 13.72 8.66 0.27
N ALA A 525 13.04 9.39 -0.61
CA ALA A 525 12.00 8.84 -1.49
C ALA A 525 12.57 7.78 -2.44
N TYR A 526 13.74 8.03 -3.02
CA TYR A 526 14.41 7.04 -3.88
C TYR A 526 14.87 5.81 -3.08
N GLY A 527 15.43 6.03 -1.88
CA GLY A 527 15.85 4.96 -0.97
C GLY A 527 14.75 3.99 -0.61
N VAL A 528 13.57 4.48 -0.19
CA VAL A 528 12.44 3.61 0.15
C VAL A 528 11.88 2.86 -1.05
N VAL A 529 11.81 3.49 -2.24
CA VAL A 529 11.37 2.83 -3.48
C VAL A 529 12.32 1.71 -3.87
N CYS A 530 13.63 1.98 -3.86
CA CYS A 530 14.65 0.99 -4.17
C CYS A 530 14.63 -0.17 -3.17
N CYS A 531 14.52 0.09 -1.87
CA CYS A 531 14.43 -0.95 -0.86
C CYS A 531 13.19 -1.84 -1.03
N ALA A 532 12.01 -1.26 -1.30
CA ALA A 532 10.77 -2.00 -1.51
C ALA A 532 10.86 -2.89 -2.77
N GLN A 533 11.40 -2.36 -3.86
CA GLN A 533 11.55 -3.10 -5.12
C GLN A 533 12.65 -4.16 -5.04
N ALA A 534 13.80 -3.87 -4.45
CA ALA A 534 14.89 -4.84 -4.30
C ALA A 534 14.49 -6.02 -3.38
N ALA A 535 13.66 -5.76 -2.37
CA ALA A 535 13.13 -6.80 -1.52
C ALA A 535 12.19 -7.74 -2.30
N ASP A 536 11.04 -7.26 -2.78
CA ASP A 536 9.98 -8.15 -3.30
C ASP A 536 9.42 -7.75 -4.68
N ASN A 537 10.18 -6.95 -5.42
CA ASN A 537 9.75 -6.31 -6.67
C ASN A 537 8.38 -5.63 -6.53
N GLN A 538 8.22 -4.91 -5.42
CA GLN A 538 7.00 -4.17 -5.08
C GLN A 538 7.15 -2.72 -5.52
N TYR A 539 6.08 -2.17 -6.07
CA TYR A 539 5.95 -0.71 -6.24
C TYR A 539 5.63 -0.04 -4.92
N LEU A 540 5.66 1.28 -4.91
CA LEU A 540 5.02 2.12 -3.89
C LEU A 540 4.08 3.09 -4.60
N THR A 541 2.99 3.49 -3.96
CA THR A 541 2.17 4.62 -4.42
C THR A 541 2.81 5.93 -3.98
N ARG A 542 2.36 7.07 -4.51
CA ARG A 542 2.81 8.38 -4.01
C ARG A 542 2.55 8.52 -2.50
N ASP A 543 1.38 8.09 -2.04
CA ASP A 543 1.01 8.12 -0.62
C ASP A 543 1.89 7.20 0.22
N ASP A 544 2.23 6.01 -0.29
CA ASP A 544 3.16 5.11 0.39
C ASP A 544 4.51 5.79 0.66
N ILE A 545 5.06 6.49 -0.34
CA ILE A 545 6.35 7.16 -0.21
C ILE A 545 6.26 8.30 0.81
N LEU A 546 5.22 9.15 0.70
CA LEU A 546 5.03 10.29 1.61
C LEU A 546 4.86 9.85 3.06
N LEU A 547 4.11 8.77 3.30
CA LEU A 547 3.94 8.17 4.63
C LEU A 547 5.24 7.53 5.13
N ALA A 548 5.97 6.80 4.28
CA ALA A 548 7.22 6.14 4.66
C ALA A 548 8.29 7.14 5.11
N ILE A 549 8.45 8.24 4.37
CA ILE A 549 9.41 9.30 4.72
C ILE A 549 8.86 10.29 5.76
N ASN A 550 7.60 10.12 6.19
CA ASN A 550 6.88 11.00 7.12
C ASN A 550 6.83 12.48 6.69
N GLU A 551 6.72 12.72 5.38
CA GLU A 551 6.73 14.07 4.78
C GLU A 551 5.55 14.22 3.83
N ALA A 552 4.34 14.02 4.35
CA ALA A 552 3.08 14.29 3.67
C ALA A 552 2.84 15.80 3.53
N ASN A 553 3.70 16.47 2.77
CA ASN A 553 3.71 17.91 2.57
C ASN A 553 4.17 18.31 1.15
N ASN A 554 4.16 19.62 0.88
CA ASN A 554 4.58 20.17 -0.41
C ASN A 554 6.03 19.81 -0.78
N PRO A 555 7.04 19.98 0.11
CA PRO A 555 8.40 19.51 -0.14
C PRO A 555 8.48 18.04 -0.57
N GLY A 556 7.78 17.13 0.13
CA GLY A 556 7.73 15.71 -0.20
C GLY A 556 7.11 15.44 -1.57
N ILE A 557 5.98 16.07 -1.89
CA ILE A 557 5.33 15.95 -3.21
C ILE A 557 6.25 16.46 -4.32
N ALA A 558 6.91 17.59 -4.10
CA ALA A 558 7.82 18.18 -5.08
C ALA A 558 9.04 17.27 -5.32
N ALA A 559 9.62 16.67 -4.27
CA ALA A 559 10.72 15.73 -4.36
C ALA A 559 10.35 14.50 -5.22
N ILE A 560 9.21 13.87 -4.94
CA ILE A 560 8.71 12.73 -5.75
C ILE A 560 8.48 13.16 -7.21
N SER A 561 7.87 14.33 -7.42
CA SER A 561 7.59 14.84 -8.77
C SER A 561 8.88 15.12 -9.56
N ARG A 562 9.94 15.60 -8.90
CA ARG A 562 11.26 15.77 -9.52
C ARG A 562 11.91 14.45 -9.87
N LEU A 563 11.83 13.43 -9.00
CA LEU A 563 12.34 12.08 -9.28
C LEU A 563 11.62 11.44 -10.48
N VAL A 564 10.31 11.62 -10.61
CA VAL A 564 9.52 11.12 -11.74
C VAL A 564 9.87 11.90 -13.02
N SER A 565 9.90 13.23 -12.96
CA SER A 565 10.23 14.08 -14.11
C SER A 565 11.67 13.87 -14.59
N GLY A 566 12.59 13.63 -13.66
CA GLY A 566 13.99 13.29 -13.91
C GLY A 566 14.21 11.83 -14.32
N ARG A 567 13.16 11.00 -14.36
CA ARG A 567 13.20 9.58 -14.74
C ARG A 567 14.08 8.71 -13.83
N THR A 568 14.29 9.15 -12.59
CA THR A 568 14.92 8.33 -11.54
C THR A 568 13.94 7.29 -11.02
N ILE A 569 12.68 7.70 -10.87
CA ILE A 569 11.52 6.85 -10.59
C ILE A 569 10.62 6.83 -11.83
N VAL A 570 10.03 5.68 -12.12
CA VAL A 570 9.03 5.50 -13.17
C VAL A 570 7.66 5.39 -12.53
N ASP A 571 6.69 6.14 -13.06
CA ASP A 571 5.28 6.09 -12.68
C ASP A 571 4.50 5.31 -13.74
N VAL A 572 4.00 4.12 -13.39
CA VAL A 572 3.13 3.32 -14.24
C VAL A 572 1.77 3.23 -13.56
N ASN A 573 0.80 4.02 -14.03
CA ASN A 573 -0.57 4.06 -13.47
C ASN A 573 -0.60 4.29 -11.94
N GLY A 574 0.24 5.17 -11.40
CA GLY A 574 0.32 5.46 -9.97
C GLY A 574 1.21 4.49 -9.18
N GLN A 575 1.79 3.49 -9.84
CA GLN A 575 2.76 2.57 -9.26
C GLN A 575 4.18 3.09 -9.51
N LEU A 576 4.77 3.68 -8.48
CA LEU A 576 6.12 4.23 -8.50
C LEU A 576 7.15 3.12 -8.25
N ARG A 577 8.13 3.02 -9.14
CA ARG A 577 9.21 2.03 -9.09
C ARG A 577 10.53 2.67 -9.49
N ALA A 578 11.66 2.11 -9.06
CA ALA A 578 12.92 2.35 -9.75
C ALA A 578 12.82 1.80 -11.18
N ARG A 579 13.65 2.32 -12.08
CA ARG A 579 13.64 1.91 -13.50
C ARG A 579 13.73 0.40 -13.68
N HIS A 580 14.53 -0.27 -12.85
CA HIS A 580 14.67 -1.73 -12.87
C HIS A 580 14.99 -2.29 -11.47
N TYR A 581 14.66 -3.57 -11.27
CA TYR A 581 15.04 -4.34 -10.08
C TYR A 581 16.56 -4.30 -9.80
N VAL A 582 17.38 -4.47 -10.83
CA VAL A 582 18.86 -4.49 -10.72
C VAL A 582 19.43 -3.12 -10.34
N ILE A 583 18.78 -2.03 -10.78
CA ILE A 583 19.13 -0.67 -10.35
C ILE A 583 18.79 -0.48 -8.87
N ALA A 584 17.61 -0.95 -8.45
CA ALA A 584 17.21 -0.94 -7.05
C ALA A 584 18.18 -1.75 -6.17
N GLU A 585 18.60 -2.95 -6.61
CA GLU A 585 19.57 -3.79 -5.90
C GLU A 585 20.94 -3.10 -5.75
N SER A 586 21.45 -2.48 -6.83
CA SER A 586 22.70 -1.71 -6.77
C SER A 586 22.57 -0.48 -5.87
N SER A 587 21.42 0.17 -5.86
CA SER A 587 21.17 1.33 -4.99
C SER A 587 21.13 0.90 -3.52
N VAL A 588 20.47 -0.23 -3.20
CA VAL A 588 20.47 -0.81 -1.85
C VAL A 588 21.88 -1.17 -1.39
N LYS A 589 22.73 -1.70 -2.28
CA LYS A 589 24.14 -1.95 -1.97
C LYS A 589 24.86 -0.64 -1.62
N TYR A 590 24.70 0.41 -2.43
CA TYR A 590 25.25 1.72 -2.13
C TYR A 590 24.78 2.26 -0.77
N PHE A 591 23.48 2.18 -0.46
CA PHE A 591 22.95 2.62 0.84
C PHE A 591 23.48 1.80 2.02
N ARG A 592 23.78 0.52 1.80
CA ARG A 592 24.43 -0.32 2.82
C ARG A 592 25.85 0.16 3.08
N ASP A 593 26.62 0.38 2.03
CA ASP A 593 28.02 0.81 2.11
C ASP A 593 28.14 2.22 2.74
N GLU A 594 27.18 3.11 2.47
CA GLU A 594 27.08 4.45 3.09
C GLU A 594 26.39 4.46 4.47
N GLY A 595 25.91 3.32 4.97
CA GLY A 595 25.23 3.22 6.27
C GLY A 595 23.82 3.83 6.36
N SER A 596 23.23 4.26 5.25
CA SER A 596 21.88 4.85 5.19
C SER A 596 20.75 3.80 5.06
N LEU A 597 21.09 2.55 4.71
CA LEU A 597 20.09 1.49 4.50
C LEU A 597 19.17 1.26 5.69
N ARG A 598 19.69 1.33 6.93
CA ARG A 598 18.89 1.16 8.15
C ARG A 598 17.71 2.12 8.20
N LEU A 599 17.93 3.39 7.84
CA LEU A 599 16.92 4.44 7.86
C LEU A 599 15.80 4.14 6.84
N TRP A 600 16.16 3.70 5.63
CA TRP A 600 15.18 3.34 4.60
C TRP A 600 14.36 2.11 4.97
N MET A 601 14.97 1.13 5.64
CA MET A 601 14.24 -0.04 6.15
C MET A 601 13.28 0.35 7.28
N GLU A 602 13.70 1.23 8.19
CA GLU A 602 12.86 1.76 9.26
C GLU A 602 11.63 2.50 8.71
N HIS A 603 11.82 3.40 7.74
CA HIS A 603 10.76 4.11 7.04
C HIS A 603 9.75 3.15 6.38
N LEU A 604 10.24 2.10 5.71
CA LEU A 604 9.38 1.10 5.08
C LEU A 604 8.62 0.26 6.11
N ILE A 605 9.26 -0.16 7.20
CA ILE A 605 8.58 -0.94 8.23
C ILE A 605 7.49 -0.10 8.90
N PHE A 606 7.74 1.20 9.13
CA PHE A 606 6.73 2.11 9.63
C PHE A 606 5.51 2.19 8.70
N LEU A 607 5.73 2.38 7.39
CA LEU A 607 4.67 2.32 6.38
C LEU A 607 3.87 1.01 6.45
N PHE A 608 4.57 -0.12 6.50
CA PHE A 608 3.92 -1.44 6.49
C PHE A 608 3.12 -1.69 7.76
N ALA A 609 3.63 -1.25 8.92
CA ALA A 609 2.95 -1.28 10.20
C ALA A 609 1.69 -0.39 10.21
N LEU A 610 1.68 0.71 9.45
CA LEU A 610 0.50 1.57 9.34
C LEU A 610 -0.63 0.92 8.52
N ARG A 611 -0.28 0.16 7.48
CA ARG A 611 -1.20 -0.28 6.42
C ARG A 611 -1.43 -1.79 6.33
N TYR A 612 -0.87 -2.61 7.21
CA TYR A 612 -1.23 -4.04 7.25
C TYR A 612 -2.61 -4.24 7.87
N ASP A 613 -3.31 -5.28 7.43
CA ASP A 613 -4.52 -5.79 8.09
C ASP A 613 -4.09 -6.72 9.23
N PRO A 614 -4.34 -6.35 10.51
CA PRO A 614 -3.99 -7.20 11.65
C PRO A 614 -4.72 -8.55 11.64
N ASN A 615 -5.92 -8.62 11.04
CA ASN A 615 -6.69 -9.86 10.96
C ASN A 615 -6.16 -10.81 9.88
N HIS A 616 -5.42 -10.30 8.89
CA HIS A 616 -4.97 -11.05 7.73
C HIS A 616 -3.55 -10.69 7.29
N MET A 617 -2.61 -10.65 8.25
CA MET A 617 -1.23 -10.22 8.02
C MET A 617 -0.54 -10.93 6.83
N THR A 618 -0.84 -12.20 6.56
CA THR A 618 -0.22 -12.97 5.47
C THR A 618 -0.90 -12.81 4.11
N ARG A 619 -2.13 -12.26 4.05
CA ARG A 619 -2.90 -12.13 2.79
C ARG A 619 -2.58 -10.82 2.07
N GLY A 620 -2.47 -9.72 2.82
CA GLY A 620 -2.23 -8.39 2.27
C GLY A 620 -0.78 -8.16 1.80
N ARG A 621 -0.59 -7.25 0.84
CA ARG A 621 0.74 -6.81 0.37
C ARG A 621 1.59 -6.27 1.53
N TYR A 622 1.03 -5.34 2.31
CA TYR A 622 1.75 -4.68 3.40
C TYR A 622 2.12 -5.64 4.53
N GLY A 623 1.23 -6.55 4.94
CA GLY A 623 1.55 -7.53 5.98
C GLY A 623 2.62 -8.54 5.56
N ARG A 624 2.64 -8.97 4.29
CA ARG A 624 3.75 -9.81 3.75
C ARG A 624 5.08 -9.07 3.76
N LEU A 625 5.07 -7.79 3.39
CA LEU A 625 6.26 -6.94 3.46
C LEU A 625 6.71 -6.72 4.91
N LEU A 626 5.77 -6.49 5.83
CA LEU A 626 6.06 -6.36 7.27
C LEU A 626 6.75 -7.62 7.80
N ILE A 627 6.18 -8.82 7.58
CA ILE A 627 6.78 -10.10 7.96
C ILE A 627 8.22 -10.23 7.42
N ARG A 628 8.41 -9.88 6.15
CA ARG A 628 9.72 -9.99 5.50
C ARG A 628 10.74 -9.03 6.09
N PHE A 629 10.36 -7.77 6.30
CA PHE A 629 11.26 -6.75 6.83
C PHE A 629 11.49 -6.88 8.34
N LEU A 630 10.61 -7.59 9.07
CA LEU A 630 10.84 -8.00 10.45
C LEU A 630 11.67 -9.27 10.56
N ASN A 631 11.87 -10.04 9.49
CA ASN A 631 12.62 -11.28 9.57
C ASN A 631 14.07 -11.02 9.99
N HIS A 632 14.51 -11.67 11.07
CA HIS A 632 15.82 -11.40 11.66
C HIS A 632 16.99 -11.83 10.77
N ASP A 633 16.86 -12.88 9.96
CA ASP A 633 17.89 -13.28 8.99
C ASP A 633 17.97 -12.25 7.87
N PHE A 634 16.83 -11.79 7.34
CA PHE A 634 16.79 -10.74 6.34
C PHE A 634 17.43 -9.44 6.84
N LEU A 635 17.14 -9.02 8.08
CA LEU A 635 17.75 -7.85 8.69
C LEU A 635 19.26 -8.03 8.87
N ARG A 636 19.71 -9.19 9.35
CA ARG A 636 21.14 -9.49 9.54
C ARG A 636 21.90 -9.52 8.22
N GLU A 637 21.34 -10.14 7.18
CA GLU A 637 21.93 -10.19 5.83
C GLU A 637 22.08 -8.79 5.21
N ASN A 638 21.15 -7.88 5.49
CA ASN A 638 21.12 -6.55 4.87
C ASN A 638 21.87 -5.48 5.65
N LEU A 639 21.79 -5.47 6.98
CA LEU A 639 22.43 -4.47 7.83
C LEU A 639 23.81 -4.92 8.32
N GLY A 640 24.08 -6.22 8.34
CA GLY A 640 25.35 -6.83 8.74
C GLY A 640 25.60 -6.78 10.25
N ASP A 641 25.61 -5.59 10.84
CA ASP A 641 25.93 -5.35 12.25
C ASP A 641 24.74 -5.59 13.18
N SER A 642 25.00 -6.30 14.29
CA SER A 642 23.97 -6.63 15.29
C SER A 642 23.40 -5.39 15.98
N SER A 643 24.20 -4.36 16.23
CA SER A 643 23.74 -3.14 16.90
C SER A 643 22.74 -2.35 16.04
N SER A 644 22.94 -2.36 14.73
CA SER A 644 22.04 -1.74 13.74
C SER A 644 20.68 -2.42 13.72
N VAL A 645 20.64 -3.76 13.80
CA VAL A 645 19.40 -4.54 13.89
C VAL A 645 18.69 -4.29 15.22
N GLN A 646 19.42 -4.29 16.35
CA GLN A 646 18.84 -3.99 17.67
C GLN A 646 18.26 -2.57 17.73
N THR A 647 18.96 -1.60 17.17
CA THR A 647 18.49 -0.20 17.12
C THR A 647 17.22 -0.09 16.29
N LEU A 648 17.16 -0.76 15.13
CA LEU A 648 15.97 -0.80 14.29
C LEU A 648 14.78 -1.47 15.01
N TYR A 649 14.98 -2.61 15.67
CA TYR A 649 13.90 -3.19 16.48
C TYR A 649 13.45 -2.24 17.60
N GLY A 650 14.39 -1.58 18.27
CA GLY A 650 14.09 -0.64 19.36
C GLY A 650 13.26 0.56 18.90
N SER A 651 13.55 1.14 17.74
CA SER A 651 12.78 2.28 17.23
C SER A 651 11.35 1.91 16.82
N LEU A 652 11.13 0.67 16.41
CA LEU A 652 9.83 0.14 16.02
C LEU A 652 8.95 -0.32 17.19
N GLU A 653 9.50 -0.41 18.39
CA GLU A 653 8.80 -0.99 19.56
C GLU A 653 7.49 -0.27 19.85
N ASN A 654 7.46 1.06 19.82
CA ASN A 654 6.23 1.81 20.11
C ASN A 654 5.08 1.50 19.16
N VAL A 655 5.40 1.17 17.90
CA VAL A 655 4.42 0.92 16.84
C VAL A 655 4.00 -0.56 16.83
N LEU A 656 4.94 -1.48 17.07
CA LEU A 656 4.74 -2.92 16.91
C LEU A 656 4.70 -3.69 18.24
N LYS A 657 4.65 -3.01 19.40
CA LYS A 657 4.60 -3.66 20.72
C LYS A 657 3.40 -4.58 20.93
N HIS A 658 2.35 -4.48 20.12
CA HIS A 658 1.18 -5.35 20.17
C HIS A 658 1.21 -6.47 19.12
N GLU A 659 2.31 -6.57 18.36
CA GLU A 659 2.43 -7.53 17.27
C GLU A 659 3.26 -8.75 17.66
N PHE A 660 2.61 -9.92 17.64
CA PHE A 660 3.23 -11.22 17.92
C PHE A 660 4.50 -11.44 17.10
N HIS A 661 4.44 -11.18 15.79
CA HIS A 661 5.56 -11.49 14.89
C HIS A 661 6.79 -10.62 15.16
N TYR A 662 6.59 -9.39 15.62
CA TYR A 662 7.68 -8.49 16.00
C TYR A 662 8.46 -9.05 17.19
N TRP A 663 7.78 -9.45 18.27
CA TRP A 663 8.45 -10.04 19.44
C TRP A 663 9.09 -11.39 19.14
N LEU A 664 8.45 -12.21 18.31
CA LEU A 664 8.99 -13.49 17.87
C LEU A 664 10.33 -13.32 17.13
N GLN A 665 10.38 -12.41 16.15
CA GLN A 665 11.58 -12.17 15.34
C GLN A 665 12.68 -11.49 16.16
N ARG A 666 12.32 -10.51 17.02
CA ARG A 666 13.27 -9.85 17.92
C ARG A 666 13.87 -10.84 18.93
N GLY A 667 13.05 -11.73 19.50
CA GLY A 667 13.51 -12.80 20.39
C GLY A 667 14.46 -13.77 19.68
N SER A 668 14.07 -14.24 18.48
CA SER A 668 14.91 -15.13 17.65
C SER A 668 16.24 -14.49 17.25
N PHE A 669 16.24 -13.19 16.98
CA PHE A 669 17.46 -12.44 16.73
C PHE A 669 18.41 -12.48 17.93
N GLU A 670 17.93 -12.20 19.15
CA GLU A 670 18.76 -12.23 20.36
C GLU A 670 19.28 -13.63 20.68
N ILE A 671 18.53 -14.70 20.35
CA ILE A 671 19.07 -16.08 20.43
C ILE A 671 20.30 -16.22 19.54
N ASN A 672 20.27 -15.67 18.32
CA ASN A 672 21.38 -15.75 17.36
C ASN A 672 22.58 -14.91 17.78
N VAL A 673 22.35 -13.74 18.40
CA VAL A 673 23.41 -12.90 18.99
C VAL A 673 24.02 -13.56 20.24
N GLY A 674 23.23 -14.35 20.98
CA GLY A 674 23.66 -15.04 22.19
C GLY A 674 23.22 -14.39 23.49
N ASP A 675 22.41 -13.32 23.45
CA ASP A 675 21.82 -12.70 24.63
C ASP A 675 20.54 -13.46 25.04
N LEU A 676 20.74 -14.63 25.64
CA LEU A 676 19.65 -15.56 25.96
C LEU A 676 18.64 -14.99 26.97
N ALA A 677 19.06 -14.04 27.82
CA ALA A 677 18.18 -13.39 28.80
C ALA A 677 17.21 -12.41 28.13
N LYS A 678 17.71 -11.58 27.20
CA LYS A 678 16.82 -10.73 26.38
C LYS A 678 15.93 -11.56 25.47
N ALA A 679 16.47 -12.61 24.86
CA ALA A 679 15.70 -13.53 24.03
C ALA A 679 14.52 -14.12 24.80
N GLU A 680 14.75 -14.60 26.03
CA GLU A 680 13.67 -15.13 26.89
C GLU A 680 12.62 -14.07 27.19
N THR A 681 13.04 -12.84 27.52
CA THR A 681 12.13 -11.73 27.83
C THR A 681 11.22 -11.40 26.64
N PHE A 682 11.80 -11.28 25.43
CA PHE A 682 11.04 -10.96 24.23
C PHE A 682 10.14 -12.10 23.78
N LEU A 683 10.60 -13.36 23.86
CA LEU A 683 9.74 -14.49 23.52
C LEU A 683 8.57 -14.66 24.50
N ARG A 684 8.73 -14.34 25.79
CA ARG A 684 7.60 -14.29 26.73
C ARG A 684 6.56 -13.23 26.39
N GLN A 685 6.97 -12.10 25.79
CA GLN A 685 6.02 -11.12 25.26
C GLN A 685 5.23 -11.69 24.08
N ALA A 686 5.89 -12.46 23.19
CA ALA A 686 5.22 -13.16 22.10
C ALA A 686 4.24 -14.23 22.63
N GLU A 687 4.66 -15.03 23.61
CA GLU A 687 3.83 -16.04 24.29
C GLU A 687 2.52 -15.42 24.80
N ALA A 688 2.64 -14.33 25.59
CA ALA A 688 1.49 -13.65 26.19
C ALA A 688 0.45 -13.12 25.18
N MET A 689 0.81 -12.98 23.91
CA MET A 689 -0.11 -12.58 22.83
C MET A 689 -0.75 -13.77 22.14
N GLN A 690 -0.02 -14.88 21.99
CA GLN A 690 -0.48 -16.07 21.29
C GLN A 690 0.18 -17.32 21.91
N ASP A 691 -0.53 -17.95 22.84
CA ASP A 691 -0.04 -19.08 23.65
C ASP A 691 0.10 -20.42 22.86
N ASP A 692 -0.45 -20.51 21.65
CA ASP A 692 -0.48 -21.74 20.83
C ASP A 692 -0.07 -21.46 19.37
N ASP A 693 1.22 -21.18 19.16
CA ASP A 693 1.81 -20.97 17.84
C ASP A 693 3.08 -21.81 17.63
N PHE A 694 3.10 -22.60 16.55
CA PHE A 694 4.22 -23.51 16.26
C PHE A 694 5.55 -22.78 16.02
N LYS A 695 5.52 -21.51 15.55
CA LYS A 695 6.75 -20.73 15.35
C LYS A 695 7.31 -20.28 16.69
N PHE A 696 6.45 -19.91 17.63
CA PHE A 696 6.86 -19.65 19.01
C PHE A 696 7.45 -20.91 19.64
N GLU A 697 6.77 -22.06 19.56
CA GLU A 697 7.28 -23.32 20.14
C GLU A 697 8.67 -23.68 19.58
N THR A 698 8.88 -23.46 18.27
CA THR A 698 10.16 -23.69 17.60
C THR A 698 11.24 -22.75 18.15
N ALA A 699 10.96 -21.44 18.22
CA ALA A 699 11.91 -20.45 18.74
C ALA A 699 12.23 -20.67 20.23
N TRP A 700 11.23 -21.02 21.03
CA TRP A 700 11.38 -21.33 22.45
C TRP A 700 12.20 -22.60 22.67
N GLY A 701 11.95 -23.65 21.88
CA GLY A 701 12.76 -24.86 21.89
C GLY A 701 14.22 -24.57 21.57
N TYR A 702 14.48 -23.70 20.58
CA TYR A 702 15.84 -23.29 20.22
C TYR A 702 16.53 -22.50 21.34
N LEU A 703 15.82 -21.58 22.00
CA LEU A 703 16.31 -20.88 23.19
C LEU A 703 16.69 -21.87 24.30
N ARG A 704 15.80 -22.81 24.64
CA ARG A 704 16.03 -23.81 25.69
C ARG A 704 17.24 -24.70 25.37
N LEU A 705 17.40 -25.09 24.11
CA LEU A 705 18.56 -25.86 23.67
C LEU A 705 19.86 -25.06 23.84
N LYS A 706 19.89 -23.77 23.46
CA LYS A 706 21.06 -22.91 23.70
C LYS A 706 21.35 -22.67 25.19
N GLN A 707 20.32 -22.46 26.01
CA GLN A 707 20.46 -22.30 27.46
C GLN A 707 21.08 -23.57 28.08
N ALA A 708 20.59 -24.75 27.71
CA ALA A 708 21.13 -26.03 28.18
C ALA A 708 22.58 -26.28 27.73
N LEU A 709 22.99 -25.79 26.56
CA LEU A 709 24.38 -25.84 26.11
C LEU A 709 25.30 -24.92 26.92
N CYS A 710 24.80 -23.76 27.37
CA CYS A 710 25.58 -22.78 28.13
C CYS A 710 25.65 -23.12 29.63
N ASP A 711 24.61 -23.75 30.19
CA ASP A 711 24.57 -24.22 31.57
C ASP A 711 24.00 -25.64 31.66
N PRO A 712 24.82 -26.69 31.43
CA PRO A 712 24.39 -28.09 31.44
C PRO A 712 23.92 -28.60 32.81
N HIS A 713 24.13 -27.83 33.88
CA HIS A 713 23.88 -28.24 35.27
C HIS A 713 22.62 -27.62 35.88
N GLN A 714 21.97 -26.65 35.21
CA GLN A 714 20.63 -26.20 35.59
C GLN A 714 19.58 -27.24 35.18
N GLY A 715 19.19 -28.06 36.15
CA GLY A 715 18.26 -29.17 35.99
C GLY A 715 16.90 -28.77 35.43
N TRP A 716 16.39 -29.62 34.55
CA TRP A 716 15.01 -29.65 34.05
C TRP A 716 13.99 -29.78 35.19
N PHE A 717 13.45 -28.67 35.73
CA PHE A 717 12.20 -28.71 36.48
C PHE A 717 11.46 -27.35 36.41
N SER A 718 10.51 -27.24 35.48
CA SER A 718 9.13 -26.74 35.70
C SER A 718 8.46 -26.32 34.38
N SER A 719 7.93 -27.28 33.65
CA SER A 719 6.81 -27.03 32.74
C SER A 719 5.83 -28.18 32.85
N THR A 720 5.06 -28.20 33.94
CA THR A 720 3.80 -28.94 33.96
C THR A 720 2.86 -28.26 32.96
N ARG A 721 2.91 -28.73 31.71
CA ARG A 721 1.76 -28.63 30.79
C ARG A 721 0.57 -29.20 31.55
N ARG A 722 -0.44 -28.37 31.84
CA ARG A 722 -1.80 -28.86 32.12
C ARG A 722 -2.32 -29.48 30.82
N GLY A 723 -1.98 -30.75 30.60
CA GLY A 723 -2.61 -31.58 29.59
C GLY A 723 -4.08 -31.75 29.95
N GLY A 724 -4.96 -31.08 29.22
CA GLY A 724 -6.37 -31.41 29.21
C GLY A 724 -6.54 -32.81 28.61
N ASN A 725 -7.16 -33.70 29.38
CA ASN A 725 -7.59 -35.02 28.95
C ASN A 725 -8.33 -34.94 27.59
N ARG A 726 -7.79 -35.63 26.59
CA ARG A 726 -8.61 -36.27 25.56
C ARG A 726 -8.27 -37.76 25.59
N SER A 727 -9.21 -38.54 26.10
CA SER A 727 -9.25 -40.01 26.04
C SER A 727 -9.63 -40.46 24.62
N PRO A 728 -9.37 -41.74 24.26
CA PRO A 728 -8.89 -42.17 22.94
C PRO A 728 -9.91 -42.15 21.81
#